data_AF-A0A954Q4L3-F1
#
_entry.id   AF-A0A954Q4L3-F1
#
_cell.length_a   1.000
_cell.length_b   1.000
_cell.length_c   1.000
_cell.angle_alpha   90.00
_cell.angle_beta   90.00
_cell.angle_gamma   90.00
#
_symmetry.space_group_name_H-M   'P 1'
#
loop_
_entity.id
_entity.type
_entity.pdbx_description
1 polymer ?
#
loop_
_entity_poly.entity_id
_entity_poly.type
_entity_poly.pdbx_seq_one_letter_code
_entity_poly.pdbx_strand_id
1 'polypeptide(L)'
;MNHQRSLAPYSPPATNLVDSLRYWTEQTPDSVAFYFSDGEAEELRLSYEGFDRRARAIGAHLLEKGMQGERVLLLYPPGLDFVTGFMGCLYAGATAVPAYPPRRNRYMSRIDAISDDAQAKAVLTVADVADRVQGMLKEAPALEAAMWIATDQIPDDAADSWVLPKFDDSSLAVLQYTSGSTGNPKGVMLSHANIIHNCRLIVHAFEADINSVGMSWLPTYHDMGLVGGVLMPLFIGRPNILMSPMSFLQKPVRWMRAITKYNVTISGGPNFAYDLCVDKITDEELAGLDLSSWLVAFNGAEPIRSTTLKAFIERFSSVGFRPEACYPCYGMAETTLIVTGSHRKNPPIIRNFDGPALDEHRVVFASPDEEGSRSLVGCGHVLPEEEVIIVAPESRKRLPEHQVGEVWVRSPSVGKGYWNKPDVTQEIFQAVTSRGESGYLRTGDLGFMDDGELFVTGRLKDLIIVRGVNRYPQDIEQTVERTDPRLQAGAAAAFAVDLNGRECLIVMTEVERTRHKDWSSVIQAIRSNVTREHELPPDVIALVRFGSMPKTSSGKIQRHACRAAFLEDSLPVVARWTAWSGGEEVEDWDTIVVESTAATVTTPTVRREAGSLQGEVNLNVADVVMQHVREIAKERANGLTLDSNILGLGLDSLERLQLAHALEDAFGGRFPEDVLSVIETCREVTLAVQTYIGTKARTRNLSSLTDQLSRENRDIQPADYQFAEMAEYKRLQQQATLLSFTGIPNPYFTRHEGITNDRTVIDGHELISWSSYNYLGMSGDPAVTEAACEAIKRYGTSVSASRLVSGEKTIHRELEQGLADFLGVDDAITLVGGHSTNETTIGHLFGPGDLILHDALAHNSIMQGAILSGARRRGFDHNAWQQLDTILKEIRHEYRRVLVVIEGVYSMDGDYPDLPKFVEVKQRHKTFLMVDEAHSIGTMGAHGRGISEHFGIDPREVDIWMGTLSKSFGSCGGYIAGGNELVQYLKYTAPGFVYSVGLSPPNCAAALASLRILQKEPERVARVQANSKLFLKLAKARGLNTGFSNGTPVVPLIMGNSLNALRLSRALYEDGINVQPILYPAVEEKASRLRFFITSMHTNEQIELTVDTTARRLQQIDPSCLNT
;
A
#
# COMPACT_ATOMS: atom_id res chain seq x y z
N MET A 1 29.16 12.35 -35.33
CA MET A 1 29.53 11.80 -33.98
C MET A 1 30.85 11.03 -34.06
N ASN A 2 31.69 10.99 -33.01
CA ASN A 2 33.02 10.34 -33.07
C ASN A 2 33.26 9.28 -31.98
N HIS A 3 32.31 8.35 -31.81
CA HIS A 3 32.38 7.25 -30.84
C HIS A 3 33.68 6.42 -30.96
N GLN A 4 34.22 6.26 -32.17
CA GLN A 4 35.52 5.61 -32.41
C GLN A 4 36.69 6.29 -31.67
N ARG A 5 36.63 7.61 -31.49
CA ARG A 5 37.65 8.34 -30.73
C ARG A 5 37.48 8.13 -29.22
N SER A 6 36.24 8.12 -28.72
CA SER A 6 35.95 7.93 -27.29
C SER A 6 36.22 6.50 -26.81
N LEU A 7 36.08 5.52 -27.71
CA LEU A 7 36.29 4.10 -27.42
C LEU A 7 37.69 3.59 -27.79
N ALA A 8 38.55 4.45 -28.35
CA ALA A 8 39.90 4.06 -28.77
C ALA A 8 40.68 3.38 -27.62
N PRO A 9 41.43 2.30 -27.91
CA PRO A 9 41.74 1.75 -29.23
C PRO A 9 40.67 0.82 -29.81
N TYR A 10 39.53 0.63 -29.15
CA TYR A 10 38.45 -0.24 -29.61
C TYR A 10 37.57 0.44 -30.67
N SER A 11 37.01 -0.36 -31.58
CA SER A 11 36.09 0.08 -32.62
C SER A 11 35.00 -0.97 -32.80
N PRO A 12 34.03 -1.07 -31.86
CA PRO A 12 32.95 -2.03 -31.97
C PRO A 12 32.13 -1.82 -33.25
N PRO A 13 31.60 -2.89 -33.86
CA PRO A 13 30.71 -2.79 -35.01
C PRO A 13 29.48 -1.93 -34.69
N ALA A 14 29.14 -1.02 -35.61
CA ALA A 14 27.97 -0.15 -35.51
C ALA A 14 26.84 -0.57 -36.48
N THR A 15 26.67 -1.88 -36.65
CA THR A 15 25.62 -2.49 -37.49
C THR A 15 24.47 -3.01 -36.65
N ASN A 16 24.77 -3.82 -35.63
CA ASN A 16 23.80 -4.41 -34.71
C ASN A 16 24.51 -4.83 -33.39
N LEU A 17 23.71 -5.14 -32.37
CA LEU A 17 24.22 -5.53 -31.06
C LEU A 17 24.79 -6.96 -31.01
N VAL A 18 24.41 -7.83 -31.95
CA VAL A 18 24.96 -9.20 -32.06
C VAL A 18 26.45 -9.10 -32.40
N ASP A 19 26.79 -8.34 -33.44
CA ASP A 19 28.18 -8.06 -33.83
C ASP A 19 28.95 -7.31 -32.74
N SER A 20 28.28 -6.40 -32.02
CA SER A 20 28.88 -5.69 -30.87
C SER A 20 29.29 -6.66 -29.76
N LEU A 21 28.38 -7.57 -29.35
CA LEU A 21 28.66 -8.56 -28.30
C LEU A 21 29.79 -9.51 -28.73
N ARG A 22 29.75 -10.01 -29.96
CA ARG A 22 30.80 -10.90 -30.49
C ARG A 22 32.16 -10.20 -30.53
N TYR A 23 32.19 -8.95 -30.96
CA TYR A 23 33.41 -8.15 -30.95
C TYR A 23 34.00 -8.03 -29.54
N TRP A 24 33.20 -7.67 -28.54
CA TRP A 24 33.69 -7.56 -27.16
C TRP A 24 34.11 -8.89 -26.55
N THR A 25 33.49 -9.99 -26.99
CA THR A 25 33.90 -11.35 -26.63
C THR A 25 35.28 -11.69 -27.20
N GLU A 26 35.59 -11.26 -28.42
CA GLU A 26 36.92 -11.46 -29.02
C GLU A 26 37.98 -10.54 -28.40
N GLN A 27 37.63 -9.29 -28.09
CA GLN A 27 38.60 -8.31 -27.59
C GLN A 27 38.87 -8.43 -26.09
N THR A 28 37.84 -8.73 -25.30
CA THR A 28 37.88 -8.70 -23.83
C THR A 28 36.99 -9.79 -23.23
N PRO A 29 37.25 -11.09 -23.52
CA PRO A 29 36.37 -12.20 -23.14
C PRO A 29 36.13 -12.27 -21.62
N ASP A 30 37.18 -12.09 -20.83
CA ASP A 30 37.15 -12.19 -19.37
C ASP A 30 36.60 -10.94 -18.66
N SER A 31 36.48 -9.81 -19.39
CA SER A 31 35.95 -8.58 -18.81
C SER A 31 34.47 -8.72 -18.48
N VAL A 32 34.06 -8.13 -17.36
CA VAL A 32 32.65 -8.14 -16.94
C VAL A 32 31.84 -7.16 -17.80
N ALA A 33 30.82 -7.68 -18.46
CA ALA A 33 29.83 -6.89 -19.19
C ALA A 33 28.77 -6.34 -18.24
N PHE A 34 28.21 -7.21 -17.39
CA PHE A 34 27.18 -6.83 -16.42
C PHE A 34 27.46 -7.37 -15.04
N TYR A 35 27.25 -6.51 -14.05
CA TYR A 35 27.00 -6.92 -12.68
C TYR A 35 25.50 -6.85 -12.45
N PHE A 36 24.97 -7.80 -11.69
CA PHE A 36 23.67 -7.63 -11.08
C PHE A 36 23.82 -7.46 -9.56
N SER A 37 23.40 -6.31 -9.02
CA SER A 37 23.63 -5.93 -7.63
C SER A 37 22.56 -5.13 -6.88
N ASP A 38 22.35 -5.41 -5.58
CA ASP A 38 21.55 -4.63 -4.62
C ASP A 38 22.32 -3.47 -3.96
N GLY A 39 23.64 -3.34 -4.20
CA GLY A 39 24.48 -2.28 -3.64
C GLY A 39 25.18 -2.55 -2.30
N GLU A 40 24.94 -3.69 -1.64
CA GLU A 40 25.48 -4.01 -0.29
C GLU A 40 26.33 -5.30 -0.25
N ALA A 41 25.77 -6.48 -0.54
CA ALA A 41 26.43 -7.77 -0.21
C ALA A 41 27.05 -8.55 -1.38
N GLU A 42 26.28 -8.95 -2.38
CA GLU A 42 26.72 -9.89 -3.41
C GLU A 42 26.74 -9.29 -4.81
N GLU A 43 26.94 -10.11 -5.84
CA GLU A 43 26.99 -9.67 -7.22
C GLU A 43 27.03 -10.90 -8.12
N LEU A 44 26.05 -11.01 -9.01
CA LEU A 44 26.22 -11.87 -10.16
C LEU A 44 27.06 -11.11 -11.18
N ARG A 45 27.92 -11.84 -11.89
CA ARG A 45 28.81 -11.29 -12.89
C ARG A 45 28.61 -12.04 -14.19
N LEU A 46 28.45 -11.30 -15.28
CA LEU A 46 28.41 -11.83 -16.63
C LEU A 46 29.63 -11.31 -17.38
N SER A 47 30.60 -12.19 -17.67
CA SER A 47 31.71 -11.84 -18.58
C SER A 47 31.21 -11.77 -20.02
N TYR A 48 31.95 -11.13 -20.92
CA TYR A 48 31.60 -11.10 -22.33
C TYR A 48 31.57 -12.51 -22.95
N GLU A 49 32.52 -13.38 -22.61
CA GLU A 49 32.51 -14.78 -23.08
C GLU A 49 31.29 -15.55 -22.59
N GLY A 50 30.96 -15.44 -21.29
CA GLY A 50 29.77 -16.08 -20.72
C GLY A 50 28.49 -15.53 -21.35
N PHE A 51 28.43 -14.22 -21.58
CA PHE A 51 27.29 -13.56 -22.21
C PHE A 51 27.05 -14.07 -23.63
N ASP A 52 28.07 -14.04 -24.48
CA ASP A 52 27.97 -14.50 -25.87
C ASP A 52 27.61 -15.98 -25.95
N ARG A 53 28.27 -16.84 -25.15
CA ARG A 53 27.96 -18.27 -25.13
C ARG A 53 26.50 -18.52 -24.77
N ARG A 54 26.01 -17.86 -23.72
CA ARG A 54 24.63 -18.00 -23.25
C ARG A 54 23.62 -17.48 -24.28
N ALA A 55 23.88 -16.32 -24.87
CA ALA A 55 23.03 -15.75 -25.93
C ALA A 55 22.99 -16.66 -27.17
N ARG A 56 24.12 -17.26 -27.57
CA ARG A 56 24.18 -18.25 -28.66
C ARG A 56 23.39 -19.52 -28.36
N ALA A 57 23.48 -20.05 -27.14
CA ALA A 57 22.71 -21.23 -26.75
C ALA A 57 21.20 -21.00 -26.87
N ILE A 58 20.71 -19.87 -26.32
CA ILE A 58 19.30 -19.47 -26.44
C ILE A 58 18.93 -19.21 -27.90
N GLY A 59 19.78 -18.52 -28.65
CA GLY A 59 19.57 -18.24 -30.07
C GLY A 59 19.48 -19.49 -30.93
N ALA A 60 20.35 -20.48 -30.71
CA ALA A 60 20.33 -21.76 -31.41
C ALA A 60 19.01 -22.51 -31.16
N HIS A 61 18.56 -22.53 -29.90
CA HIS A 61 17.30 -23.16 -29.53
C HIS A 61 16.11 -22.47 -30.20
N LEU A 62 16.06 -21.14 -30.19
CA LEU A 62 15.00 -20.38 -30.87
C LEU A 62 15.00 -20.60 -32.39
N LEU A 63 16.18 -20.72 -33.02
CA LEU A 63 16.30 -21.05 -34.44
C LEU A 63 15.76 -22.45 -34.75
N GLU A 64 16.03 -23.44 -33.91
CA GLU A 64 15.46 -24.79 -34.02
C GLU A 64 13.92 -24.76 -33.97
N LYS A 65 13.34 -23.86 -33.17
CA LYS A 65 11.89 -23.64 -33.07
C LYS A 65 11.32 -22.75 -34.18
N GLY A 66 12.15 -22.26 -35.11
CA GLY A 66 11.71 -21.44 -36.23
C GLY A 66 11.31 -20.01 -35.86
N MET A 67 11.94 -19.41 -34.84
CA MET A 67 11.56 -18.09 -34.31
C MET A 67 12.16 -16.89 -35.07
N GLN A 68 12.90 -17.11 -36.15
CA GLN A 68 13.47 -16.02 -36.94
C GLN A 68 12.36 -15.13 -37.54
N GLY A 69 12.43 -13.82 -37.29
CA GLY A 69 11.41 -12.84 -37.68
C GLY A 69 10.12 -12.90 -36.85
N GLU A 70 9.99 -13.85 -35.93
CA GLU A 70 8.83 -13.95 -35.03
C GLU A 70 9.02 -13.11 -33.77
N ARG A 71 7.90 -12.76 -33.13
CA ARG A 71 7.91 -12.01 -31.86
C ARG A 71 8.01 -12.98 -30.70
N VAL A 72 8.95 -12.71 -29.81
CA VAL A 72 9.22 -13.50 -28.63
C VAL A 72 9.01 -12.61 -27.41
N LEU A 73 8.06 -12.97 -26.55
CA LEU A 73 7.75 -12.26 -25.32
C LEU A 73 8.78 -12.60 -24.24
N LEU A 74 9.35 -11.59 -23.58
CA LEU A 74 10.31 -11.78 -22.51
C LEU A 74 9.63 -11.48 -21.17
N LEU A 75 9.33 -12.53 -20.41
CA LEU A 75 8.73 -12.45 -19.07
C LEU A 75 9.75 -12.85 -18.03
N TYR A 76 10.83 -12.08 -17.95
CA TYR A 76 11.83 -12.28 -16.92
C TYR A 76 11.53 -11.43 -15.70
N PRO A 77 11.74 -11.96 -14.50
CA PRO A 77 12.07 -11.13 -13.37
C PRO A 77 13.34 -10.31 -13.67
N PRO A 78 13.57 -9.20 -12.95
CA PRO A 78 14.85 -8.51 -13.03
C PRO A 78 15.98 -9.55 -12.94
N GLY A 79 17.01 -9.49 -13.81
CA GLY A 79 18.13 -10.44 -13.76
C GLY A 79 19.12 -10.32 -14.92
N LEU A 80 20.24 -11.04 -14.82
CA LEU A 80 21.15 -11.27 -15.95
C LEU A 80 20.51 -12.19 -17.01
N ASP A 81 19.59 -13.07 -16.62
CA ASP A 81 18.87 -13.94 -17.54
C ASP A 81 18.04 -13.17 -18.56
N PHE A 82 17.45 -12.03 -18.14
CA PHE A 82 16.81 -11.11 -19.08
C PHE A 82 17.79 -10.63 -20.15
N VAL A 83 19.02 -10.26 -19.75
CA VAL A 83 20.05 -9.73 -20.66
C VAL A 83 20.46 -10.80 -21.67
N THR A 84 20.69 -12.03 -21.21
CA THR A 84 21.03 -13.17 -22.07
C THR A 84 19.86 -13.62 -22.94
N GLY A 85 18.62 -13.60 -22.42
CA GLY A 85 17.40 -13.93 -23.15
C GLY A 85 17.09 -12.91 -24.24
N PHE A 86 17.26 -11.62 -23.94
CA PHE A 86 17.11 -10.53 -24.90
C PHE A 86 18.10 -10.68 -26.05
N MET A 87 19.38 -10.88 -25.73
CA MET A 87 20.37 -11.12 -26.78
C MET A 87 20.12 -12.45 -27.50
N GLY A 88 19.63 -13.49 -26.83
CA GLY A 88 19.22 -14.75 -27.45
C GLY A 88 18.18 -14.56 -28.54
N CYS A 89 17.17 -13.70 -28.33
CA CYS A 89 16.23 -13.31 -29.39
C CYS A 89 16.94 -12.68 -30.59
N LEU A 90 17.83 -11.71 -30.35
CA LEU A 90 18.57 -11.06 -31.44
C LEU A 90 19.51 -12.04 -32.17
N TYR A 91 20.13 -12.97 -31.45
CA TYR A 91 20.96 -14.04 -32.01
C TYR A 91 20.14 -15.04 -32.83
N ALA A 92 18.84 -15.15 -32.61
CA ALA A 92 17.91 -15.91 -33.44
C ALA A 92 17.30 -15.10 -34.60
N GLY A 93 17.61 -13.81 -34.70
CA GLY A 93 16.94 -12.89 -35.62
C GLY A 93 15.44 -12.74 -35.29
N ALA A 94 15.05 -13.00 -34.05
CA ALA A 94 13.70 -12.83 -33.54
C ALA A 94 13.53 -11.41 -32.97
N THR A 95 12.29 -10.91 -32.99
CA THR A 95 11.98 -9.60 -32.40
C THR A 95 11.64 -9.77 -30.93
N ALA A 96 12.47 -9.19 -30.06
CA ALA A 96 12.25 -9.24 -28.62
C ALA A 96 11.08 -8.35 -28.19
N VAL A 97 10.23 -8.84 -27.30
CA VAL A 97 9.12 -8.09 -26.71
C VAL A 97 9.25 -8.09 -25.18
N PRO A 98 10.03 -7.17 -24.59
CA PRO A 98 10.15 -7.05 -23.15
C PRO A 98 8.82 -6.68 -22.48
N ALA A 99 8.41 -7.45 -21.48
CA ALA A 99 7.26 -7.16 -20.64
C ALA A 99 7.58 -7.45 -19.16
N TYR A 100 6.74 -6.94 -18.26
CA TYR A 100 6.90 -7.21 -16.83
C TYR A 100 6.43 -8.63 -16.50
N PRO A 101 7.04 -9.30 -15.50
CA PRO A 101 6.66 -10.66 -15.14
C PRO A 101 5.27 -10.72 -14.47
N PRO A 102 4.51 -11.81 -14.64
CA PRO A 102 3.18 -12.00 -14.05
C PRO A 102 3.23 -12.10 -12.50
N ARG A 103 2.21 -11.54 -11.81
CA ARG A 103 2.01 -11.64 -10.35
C ARG A 103 0.60 -12.16 -10.03
N ARG A 104 0.42 -12.95 -8.96
CA ARG A 104 -0.91 -13.44 -8.51
C ARG A 104 -1.88 -12.27 -8.28
N ASN A 105 -3.04 -12.31 -8.94
CA ASN A 105 -4.18 -11.37 -8.87
C ASN A 105 -3.99 -9.93 -9.37
N ARG A 106 -2.86 -9.57 -9.99
CA ARG A 106 -2.73 -8.30 -10.73
C ARG A 106 -1.91 -8.53 -12.00
N TYR A 107 -2.45 -8.09 -13.14
CA TYR A 107 -1.79 -7.93 -14.45
C TYR A 107 -1.81 -9.07 -15.49
N MET A 108 -2.40 -10.25 -15.22
CA MET A 108 -2.44 -11.32 -16.24
C MET A 108 -3.13 -10.87 -17.54
N SER A 109 -4.26 -10.17 -17.43
CA SER A 109 -5.02 -9.64 -18.58
C SER A 109 -4.23 -8.64 -19.45
N ARG A 110 -3.33 -7.85 -18.86
CA ARG A 110 -2.53 -6.87 -19.60
C ARG A 110 -1.31 -7.50 -20.29
N ILE A 111 -0.73 -8.55 -19.70
CA ILE A 111 0.34 -9.32 -20.38
C ILE A 111 -0.27 -10.10 -21.54
N ASP A 112 -1.44 -10.70 -21.34
CA ASP A 112 -2.19 -11.39 -22.40
C ASP A 112 -2.51 -10.44 -23.57
N ALA A 113 -2.96 -9.21 -23.28
CA ALA A 113 -3.18 -8.18 -24.30
C ALA A 113 -1.91 -7.77 -25.08
N ILE A 114 -0.74 -7.75 -24.42
CA ILE A 114 0.55 -7.50 -25.10
C ILE A 114 0.92 -8.69 -25.98
N SER A 115 0.74 -9.91 -25.48
CA SER A 115 1.00 -11.15 -26.23
C SER A 115 0.14 -11.24 -27.49
N ASP A 116 -1.15 -10.89 -27.36
CA ASP A 116 -2.11 -10.86 -28.46
C ASP A 116 -1.78 -9.78 -29.51
N ASP A 117 -1.55 -8.53 -29.10
CA ASP A 117 -1.19 -7.43 -30.02
C ASP A 117 0.15 -7.70 -30.73
N ALA A 118 1.16 -8.20 -30.01
CA ALA A 118 2.45 -8.58 -30.57
C ALA A 118 2.35 -9.84 -31.44
N GLN A 119 1.28 -10.62 -31.28
CA GLN A 119 1.13 -11.96 -31.83
C GLN A 119 2.35 -12.83 -31.51
N ALA A 120 2.75 -12.85 -30.23
CA ALA A 120 3.94 -13.54 -29.77
C ALA A 120 3.83 -15.05 -30.00
N LYS A 121 4.88 -15.66 -30.56
CA LYS A 121 4.93 -17.10 -30.85
C LYS A 121 5.56 -17.91 -29.74
N ALA A 122 6.46 -17.28 -28.98
CA ALA A 122 7.11 -17.88 -27.84
C ALA A 122 7.18 -16.89 -26.67
N VAL A 123 7.27 -17.44 -25.47
CA VAL A 123 7.55 -16.74 -24.23
C VAL A 123 8.87 -17.26 -23.69
N LEU A 124 9.86 -16.38 -23.59
CA LEU A 124 11.08 -16.67 -22.86
C LEU A 124 10.93 -16.25 -21.41
N THR A 125 11.34 -17.13 -20.53
CA THR A 125 11.41 -16.88 -19.10
C THR A 125 12.39 -17.87 -18.46
N VAL A 126 12.42 -17.97 -17.15
CA VAL A 126 13.13 -19.04 -16.42
C VAL A 126 12.14 -20.12 -15.99
N ALA A 127 12.62 -21.34 -15.76
CA ALA A 127 11.80 -22.51 -15.39
C ALA A 127 10.83 -22.19 -14.26
N ASP A 128 11.36 -21.50 -13.27
CA ASP A 128 10.69 -21.14 -12.04
C ASP A 128 9.48 -20.21 -12.30
N VAL A 129 9.58 -19.28 -13.25
CA VAL A 129 8.42 -18.47 -13.69
C VAL A 129 7.43 -19.30 -14.50
N ALA A 130 7.91 -20.13 -15.42
CA ALA A 130 7.05 -20.96 -16.26
C ALA A 130 6.15 -21.89 -15.42
N ASP A 131 6.71 -22.49 -14.37
CA ASP A 131 6.00 -23.42 -13.48
C ASP A 131 4.89 -22.71 -12.68
N ARG A 132 5.17 -21.53 -12.13
CA ARG A 132 4.17 -20.75 -11.35
C ARG A 132 2.96 -20.33 -12.15
N VAL A 133 3.15 -19.96 -13.42
CA VAL A 133 2.07 -19.40 -14.23
C VAL A 133 1.17 -20.48 -14.81
N GLN A 134 1.61 -21.75 -14.84
CA GLN A 134 0.92 -22.84 -15.52
C GLN A 134 -0.54 -23.01 -15.06
N GLY A 135 -0.83 -22.81 -13.77
CA GLY A 135 -2.19 -22.85 -13.22
C GLY A 135 -3.08 -21.67 -13.61
N MET A 136 -2.48 -20.54 -14.01
CA MET A 136 -3.15 -19.28 -14.35
C MET A 136 -3.34 -19.08 -15.87
N LEU A 137 -2.63 -19.84 -16.73
CA LEU A 137 -2.69 -19.70 -18.19
C LEU A 137 -4.10 -19.92 -18.76
N LYS A 138 -4.95 -20.71 -18.09
CA LYS A 138 -6.34 -20.95 -18.51
C LYS A 138 -7.21 -19.68 -18.57
N GLU A 139 -6.80 -18.63 -17.87
CA GLU A 139 -7.47 -17.32 -17.86
C GLU A 139 -6.84 -16.33 -18.87
N ALA A 140 -5.83 -16.76 -19.64
CA ALA A 140 -5.03 -15.94 -20.55
C ALA A 140 -4.75 -16.67 -21.89
N PRO A 141 -5.71 -16.66 -22.83
CA PRO A 141 -5.66 -17.49 -24.03
C PRO A 141 -4.48 -17.22 -24.96
N ALA A 142 -4.03 -15.97 -25.10
CA ALA A 142 -2.91 -15.64 -25.99
C ALA A 142 -1.58 -16.11 -25.39
N LEU A 143 -1.43 -16.07 -24.07
CA LEU A 143 -0.28 -16.65 -23.36
C LEU A 143 -0.30 -18.17 -23.33
N GLU A 144 -1.47 -18.79 -23.18
CA GLU A 144 -1.63 -20.25 -23.24
C GLU A 144 -1.25 -20.82 -24.62
N ALA A 145 -1.54 -20.07 -25.70
CA ALA A 145 -1.23 -20.47 -27.06
C ALA A 145 0.25 -20.35 -27.44
N ALA A 146 1.04 -19.57 -26.71
CA ALA A 146 2.45 -19.33 -27.01
C ALA A 146 3.35 -20.48 -26.51
N MET A 147 4.50 -20.69 -27.17
CA MET A 147 5.50 -21.67 -26.73
C MET A 147 6.32 -21.12 -25.56
N TRP A 148 6.12 -21.67 -24.36
CA TRP A 148 6.91 -21.31 -23.18
C TRP A 148 8.28 -22.02 -23.19
N ILE A 149 9.34 -21.23 -23.04
CA ILE A 149 10.72 -21.70 -23.06
C ILE A 149 11.43 -21.14 -21.81
N ALA A 150 11.78 -22.06 -20.91
CA ALA A 150 12.64 -21.81 -19.77
C ALA A 150 14.09 -21.75 -20.26
N THR A 151 14.68 -20.55 -20.32
CA THR A 151 15.99 -20.40 -20.92
C THR A 151 17.06 -21.04 -20.07
N ASP A 152 17.05 -20.87 -18.75
CA ASP A 152 17.93 -21.53 -17.76
C ASP A 152 18.03 -23.07 -17.89
N GLN A 153 17.09 -23.73 -18.58
CA GLN A 153 17.16 -25.16 -18.89
C GLN A 153 17.86 -25.50 -20.22
N ILE A 154 18.18 -24.50 -21.04
CA ILE A 154 18.89 -24.67 -22.32
C ILE A 154 20.38 -24.89 -22.02
N PRO A 155 20.97 -26.04 -22.41
CA PRO A 155 22.39 -26.33 -22.20
C PRO A 155 23.31 -25.33 -22.92
N ASP A 156 24.43 -24.97 -22.30
CA ASP A 156 25.39 -24.03 -22.88
C ASP A 156 26.19 -24.59 -24.08
N ASP A 157 26.20 -25.91 -24.28
CA ASP A 157 26.76 -26.54 -25.48
C ASP A 157 25.82 -26.43 -26.70
N ALA A 158 24.55 -26.05 -26.51
CA ALA A 158 23.68 -25.65 -27.62
C ALA A 158 24.25 -24.45 -28.40
N ALA A 159 25.11 -23.65 -27.77
CA ALA A 159 25.82 -22.54 -28.41
C ALA A 159 26.70 -22.99 -29.59
N ASP A 160 27.17 -24.24 -29.58
CA ASP A 160 28.03 -24.80 -30.64
C ASP A 160 27.23 -25.12 -31.91
N SER A 161 25.90 -25.24 -31.79
CA SER A 161 24.99 -25.44 -32.92
C SER A 161 24.43 -24.12 -33.46
N TRP A 162 24.79 -22.99 -32.86
CA TRP A 162 24.33 -21.68 -33.31
C TRP A 162 24.90 -21.32 -34.68
N VAL A 163 24.04 -20.83 -35.56
CA VAL A 163 24.40 -20.27 -36.84
C VAL A 163 23.83 -18.86 -36.95
N LEU A 164 24.63 -17.92 -37.46
CA LEU A 164 24.19 -16.54 -37.65
C LEU A 164 22.96 -16.51 -38.59
N PRO A 165 21.78 -16.08 -38.12
CA PRO A 165 20.60 -16.02 -38.96
C PRO A 165 20.66 -14.86 -39.94
N LYS A 166 19.75 -14.89 -40.93
CA LYS A 166 19.64 -13.83 -41.93
C LYS A 166 18.76 -12.70 -41.40
N PHE A 167 19.38 -11.60 -40.99
CA PHE A 167 18.74 -10.32 -40.73
C PHE A 167 19.68 -9.19 -41.16
N ASP A 168 19.15 -7.99 -41.31
CA ASP A 168 19.90 -6.79 -41.63
C ASP A 168 19.65 -5.68 -40.59
N ASP A 169 20.28 -4.53 -40.78
CA ASP A 169 20.13 -3.39 -39.89
C ASP A 169 18.68 -2.83 -39.86
N SER A 170 17.90 -3.06 -40.91
CA SER A 170 16.50 -2.64 -41.01
C SER A 170 15.51 -3.58 -40.30
N SER A 171 15.96 -4.79 -39.99
CA SER A 171 15.17 -5.83 -39.32
C SER A 171 14.77 -5.41 -37.90
N LEU A 172 13.57 -5.82 -37.46
CA LEU A 172 13.04 -5.47 -36.14
C LEU A 172 13.77 -6.23 -35.03
N ALA A 173 14.42 -5.46 -34.14
CA ALA A 173 15.09 -5.99 -32.97
C ALA A 173 14.14 -6.05 -31.77
N VAL A 174 13.33 -5.00 -31.56
CA VAL A 174 12.49 -4.85 -30.36
C VAL A 174 11.12 -4.29 -30.71
N LEU A 175 10.07 -4.84 -30.09
CA LEU A 175 8.80 -4.14 -29.91
C LEU A 175 8.78 -3.56 -28.49
N GLN A 176 9.01 -2.25 -28.38
CA GLN A 176 9.00 -1.57 -27.10
C GLN A 176 7.58 -1.11 -26.79
N TYR A 177 6.89 -1.83 -25.91
CA TYR A 177 5.54 -1.45 -25.51
C TYR A 177 5.55 -0.22 -24.61
N THR A 178 4.76 0.79 -24.97
CA THR A 178 4.57 1.99 -24.16
C THR A 178 3.30 1.87 -23.31
N SER A 179 3.27 2.59 -22.18
CA SER A 179 2.14 2.54 -21.23
C SER A 179 0.85 3.17 -21.74
N GLY A 180 0.80 3.67 -22.98
CA GLY A 180 -0.38 4.09 -23.74
C GLY A 180 -1.45 4.87 -22.96
N SER A 181 -1.58 6.18 -23.22
CA SER A 181 -2.65 7.03 -22.69
C SER A 181 -4.09 6.51 -22.91
N THR A 182 -4.28 5.61 -23.87
CA THR A 182 -5.59 5.12 -24.33
C THR A 182 -5.96 3.73 -23.78
N GLY A 183 -5.22 3.19 -22.80
CA GLY A 183 -5.49 1.87 -22.20
C GLY A 183 -5.06 0.67 -23.05
N ASN A 184 -5.02 0.80 -24.38
CA ASN A 184 -4.52 -0.23 -25.29
C ASN A 184 -2.99 -0.17 -25.47
N PRO A 185 -2.26 -1.28 -25.26
CA PRO A 185 -0.81 -1.33 -25.44
C PRO A 185 -0.42 -1.04 -26.90
N LYS A 186 0.69 -0.31 -27.10
CA LYS A 186 1.25 0.00 -28.42
C LYS A 186 2.72 -0.40 -28.46
N GLY A 187 3.07 -1.36 -29.31
CA GLY A 187 4.47 -1.77 -29.52
C GLY A 187 5.15 -0.84 -30.51
N VAL A 188 6.13 -0.06 -30.07
CA VAL A 188 7.00 0.73 -30.97
C VAL A 188 7.95 -0.22 -31.68
N MET A 189 7.97 -0.16 -33.01
CA MET A 189 8.82 -0.99 -33.85
C MET A 189 10.24 -0.42 -33.95
N LEU A 190 11.20 -1.03 -33.26
CA LEU A 190 12.60 -0.60 -33.27
C LEU A 190 13.46 -1.59 -34.06
N SER A 191 14.14 -1.07 -35.09
CA SER A 191 15.12 -1.84 -35.86
C SER A 191 16.50 -1.84 -35.21
N HIS A 192 17.37 -2.75 -35.63
CA HIS A 192 18.77 -2.77 -35.19
C HIS A 192 19.48 -1.42 -35.46
N ALA A 193 19.23 -0.81 -36.63
CA ALA A 193 19.77 0.50 -37.00
C ALA A 193 19.31 1.61 -36.04
N ASN A 194 18.04 1.61 -35.65
CA ASN A 194 17.51 2.61 -34.70
C ASN A 194 18.26 2.55 -33.36
N ILE A 195 18.40 1.34 -32.83
CA ILE A 195 19.07 1.08 -31.54
C ILE A 195 20.54 1.49 -31.58
N ILE A 196 21.28 1.09 -32.62
CA ILE A 196 22.70 1.43 -32.73
C ILE A 196 22.92 2.93 -32.93
N HIS A 197 22.09 3.58 -33.75
CA HIS A 197 22.16 5.02 -33.91
C HIS A 197 21.96 5.73 -32.57
N ASN A 198 20.94 5.34 -31.80
CA ASN A 198 20.69 5.95 -30.50
C ASN A 198 21.78 5.63 -29.46
N CYS A 199 22.37 4.43 -29.48
CA CYS A 199 23.55 4.14 -28.65
C CYS A 199 24.72 5.08 -28.96
N ARG A 200 25.00 5.36 -30.25
CA ARG A 200 26.04 6.32 -30.66
C ARG A 200 25.75 7.74 -30.19
N LEU A 201 24.47 8.15 -30.20
CA LEU A 201 24.04 9.43 -29.64
C LEU A 201 24.29 9.50 -28.15
N ILE A 202 23.91 8.46 -27.39
CA ILE A 202 24.14 8.43 -25.93
C ILE A 202 25.65 8.49 -25.62
N VAL A 203 26.49 7.76 -26.36
CA VAL A 203 27.95 7.84 -26.21
C VAL A 203 28.47 9.26 -26.44
N HIS A 204 27.95 9.93 -27.46
CA HIS A 204 28.31 11.31 -27.74
C HIS A 204 27.82 12.26 -26.65
N ALA A 205 26.55 12.15 -26.26
CA ALA A 205 25.85 13.02 -25.32
C ALA A 205 26.46 12.94 -23.91
N PHE A 206 26.69 11.72 -23.43
CA PHE A 206 27.24 11.48 -22.09
C PHE A 206 28.77 11.58 -22.07
N GLU A 207 29.41 11.80 -23.23
CA GLU A 207 30.85 11.72 -23.40
C GLU A 207 31.42 10.43 -22.79
N ALA A 208 30.75 9.30 -23.05
CA ALA A 208 31.14 8.00 -22.52
C ALA A 208 32.42 7.50 -23.20
N ASP A 209 33.32 6.90 -22.42
CA ASP A 209 34.62 6.41 -22.86
C ASP A 209 34.95 5.03 -22.27
N ILE A 210 36.18 4.55 -22.50
CA ILE A 210 36.63 3.24 -22.03
C ILE A 210 36.74 3.09 -20.50
N ASN A 211 36.64 4.19 -19.74
CA ASN A 211 36.61 4.21 -18.28
C ASN A 211 35.19 4.43 -17.74
N SER A 212 34.19 4.59 -18.60
CA SER A 212 32.81 4.71 -18.17
C SER A 212 32.34 3.45 -17.47
N VAL A 213 31.65 3.63 -16.34
CA VAL A 213 31.00 2.57 -15.58
C VAL A 213 29.56 2.99 -15.41
N GLY A 214 28.65 2.18 -15.96
CA GLY A 214 27.22 2.46 -15.91
C GLY A 214 26.57 1.84 -14.68
N MET A 215 25.46 2.43 -14.24
CA MET A 215 24.55 1.77 -13.32
C MET A 215 23.10 2.13 -13.63
N SER A 216 22.22 1.12 -13.59
CA SER A 216 20.78 1.29 -13.76
C SER A 216 20.01 0.42 -12.79
N TRP A 217 19.12 1.05 -12.02
CA TRP A 217 18.05 0.35 -11.28
C TRP A 217 16.72 0.36 -12.04
N LEU A 218 16.69 0.91 -13.26
CA LEU A 218 15.46 1.17 -14.01
C LEU A 218 14.92 -0.13 -14.63
N PRO A 219 13.59 -0.28 -14.75
CA PRO A 219 13.00 -1.49 -15.30
C PRO A 219 13.43 -1.75 -16.76
N THR A 220 13.89 -2.98 -17.06
CA THR A 220 14.38 -3.38 -18.39
C THR A 220 13.30 -3.50 -19.46
N TYR A 221 12.03 -3.40 -19.08
CA TYR A 221 10.89 -3.32 -20.00
C TYR A 221 10.44 -1.88 -20.26
N HIS A 222 11.17 -0.88 -19.75
CA HIS A 222 11.04 0.54 -20.11
C HIS A 222 12.27 0.97 -20.93
N ASP A 223 12.10 1.85 -21.91
CA ASP A 223 13.16 2.29 -22.84
C ASP A 223 14.46 2.72 -22.15
N MET A 224 14.40 3.55 -21.12
CA MET A 224 15.56 4.06 -20.37
C MET A 224 16.32 2.95 -19.64
N GLY A 225 15.60 1.95 -19.11
CA GLY A 225 16.22 0.78 -18.49
C GLY A 225 16.79 -0.19 -19.51
N LEU A 226 16.10 -0.40 -20.63
CA LEU A 226 16.56 -1.27 -21.71
C LEU A 226 17.71 -0.64 -22.50
N VAL A 227 17.45 0.44 -23.22
CA VAL A 227 18.40 1.10 -24.12
C VAL A 227 19.53 1.73 -23.31
N GLY A 228 19.21 2.50 -22.27
CA GLY A 228 20.20 3.18 -21.43
C GLY A 228 20.94 2.22 -20.49
N GLY A 229 20.22 1.29 -19.86
CA GLY A 229 20.78 0.38 -18.85
C GLY A 229 21.38 -0.91 -19.39
N VAL A 230 20.98 -1.40 -20.57
CA VAL A 230 21.48 -2.68 -21.13
C VAL A 230 22.15 -2.48 -22.48
N LEU A 231 21.48 -1.86 -23.45
CA LEU A 231 21.97 -1.84 -24.83
C LEU A 231 23.16 -0.89 -25.02
N MET A 232 23.14 0.28 -24.40
CA MET A 232 24.24 1.25 -24.50
C MET A 232 25.53 0.73 -23.84
N PRO A 233 25.52 0.19 -22.60
CA PRO A 233 26.73 -0.40 -22.01
C PRO A 233 27.29 -1.57 -22.82
N LEU A 234 26.41 -2.41 -23.38
CA LEU A 234 26.80 -3.47 -24.30
C LEU A 234 27.51 -2.91 -25.54
N PHE A 235 26.96 -1.86 -26.13
CA PHE A 235 27.55 -1.22 -27.31
C PHE A 235 28.98 -0.71 -27.03
N ILE A 236 29.23 -0.07 -25.89
CA ILE A 236 30.55 0.48 -25.55
C ILE A 236 31.54 -0.51 -24.93
N GLY A 237 31.10 -1.73 -24.60
CA GLY A 237 32.02 -2.75 -24.09
C GLY A 237 32.45 -2.53 -22.65
N ARG A 238 31.63 -1.85 -21.84
CA ARG A 238 31.98 -1.43 -20.48
C ARG A 238 31.06 -2.05 -19.44
N PRO A 239 31.56 -2.25 -18.21
CA PRO A 239 30.76 -2.82 -17.14
C PRO A 239 29.57 -1.91 -16.80
N ASN A 240 28.40 -2.53 -16.64
CA ASN A 240 27.23 -1.87 -16.11
C ASN A 240 26.62 -2.64 -14.95
N ILE A 241 26.27 -1.92 -13.89
CA ILE A 241 25.69 -2.47 -12.69
C ILE A 241 24.17 -2.35 -12.81
N LEU A 242 23.49 -3.48 -12.91
CA LEU A 242 22.05 -3.56 -12.85
C LEU A 242 21.59 -3.74 -11.41
N MET A 243 20.47 -3.12 -11.04
CA MET A 243 19.83 -3.26 -9.73
C MET A 243 18.32 -3.42 -9.95
N SER A 244 17.65 -4.18 -9.10
CA SER A 244 16.19 -4.29 -9.19
C SER A 244 15.55 -2.94 -8.83
N PRO A 245 14.51 -2.46 -9.56
CA PRO A 245 13.82 -1.22 -9.21
C PRO A 245 13.27 -1.22 -7.78
N MET A 246 12.88 -2.41 -7.31
CA MET A 246 12.39 -2.59 -5.95
C MET A 246 13.51 -2.40 -4.90
N SER A 247 14.74 -2.82 -5.18
CA SER A 247 15.88 -2.61 -4.27
C SER A 247 16.12 -1.11 -4.02
N PHE A 248 16.02 -0.29 -5.07
CA PHE A 248 16.09 1.16 -4.95
C PHE A 248 14.91 1.73 -4.15
N LEU A 249 13.66 1.40 -4.52
CA LEU A 249 12.46 1.93 -3.87
C LEU A 249 12.37 1.61 -2.37
N GLN A 250 12.99 0.51 -1.95
CA GLN A 250 13.04 0.09 -0.55
C GLN A 250 13.98 0.89 0.33
N LYS A 251 15.18 1.13 -0.19
CA LYS A 251 16.26 1.82 0.49
C LYS A 251 17.02 2.63 -0.55
N PRO A 252 16.61 3.89 -0.82
CA PRO A 252 17.22 4.72 -1.86
C PRO A 252 18.74 4.89 -1.71
N VAL A 253 19.28 4.84 -0.48
CA VAL A 253 20.72 4.88 -0.21
C VAL A 253 21.52 3.79 -0.95
N ARG A 254 20.92 2.65 -1.32
CA ARG A 254 21.57 1.58 -2.09
C ARG A 254 22.08 2.04 -3.44
N TRP A 255 21.37 2.96 -4.09
CA TRP A 255 21.82 3.57 -5.34
C TRP A 255 23.13 4.33 -5.13
N MET A 256 23.19 5.15 -4.09
CA MET A 256 24.40 5.92 -3.74
C MET A 256 25.56 5.01 -3.32
N ARG A 257 25.29 3.97 -2.53
CA ARG A 257 26.30 2.98 -2.12
C ARG A 257 26.89 2.24 -3.31
N ALA A 258 26.07 1.84 -4.28
CA ALA A 258 26.54 1.20 -5.49
C ALA A 258 27.36 2.18 -6.35
N ILE A 259 26.94 3.45 -6.45
CA ILE A 259 27.74 4.49 -7.12
C ILE A 259 29.13 4.59 -6.50
N THR A 260 29.20 4.71 -5.18
CA THR A 260 30.47 4.75 -4.43
C THR A 260 31.29 3.47 -4.61
N LYS A 261 30.68 2.30 -4.45
CA LYS A 261 31.38 1.00 -4.48
C LYS A 261 32.01 0.70 -5.84
N TYR A 262 31.29 0.96 -6.92
CA TYR A 262 31.73 0.61 -8.28
C TYR A 262 32.36 1.79 -9.03
N ASN A 263 32.55 2.94 -8.37
CA ASN A 263 32.99 4.19 -9.00
C ASN A 263 32.17 4.52 -10.26
N VAL A 264 30.85 4.39 -10.13
CA VAL A 264 29.92 4.60 -11.24
C VAL A 264 30.08 6.02 -11.75
N THR A 265 30.17 6.16 -13.07
CA THR A 265 30.30 7.47 -13.73
C THR A 265 29.01 7.92 -14.41
N ILE A 266 28.16 6.98 -14.81
CA ILE A 266 26.90 7.25 -15.51
C ILE A 266 25.77 6.50 -14.80
N SER A 267 24.82 7.23 -14.24
CA SER A 267 23.59 6.68 -13.66
C SER A 267 22.52 7.76 -13.60
N GLY A 268 21.26 7.38 -13.43
CA GLY A 268 20.19 8.36 -13.47
C GLY A 268 18.82 7.72 -13.43
N GLY A 269 17.81 8.56 -13.56
CA GLY A 269 16.43 8.16 -13.44
C GLY A 269 15.46 9.31 -13.67
N PRO A 270 14.16 9.05 -13.52
CA PRO A 270 13.15 10.11 -13.50
C PRO A 270 13.33 11.07 -12.32
N ASN A 271 12.76 12.28 -12.44
CA ASN A 271 12.92 13.35 -11.47
C ASN A 271 12.56 12.93 -10.04
N PHE A 272 11.47 12.17 -9.82
CA PHE A 272 11.06 11.73 -8.48
C PHE A 272 12.12 10.88 -7.76
N ALA A 273 12.99 10.19 -8.50
CA ALA A 273 14.01 9.34 -7.89
C ALA A 273 15.00 10.19 -7.08
N TYR A 274 15.30 11.40 -7.55
CA TYR A 274 16.12 12.37 -6.86
C TYR A 274 15.39 12.93 -5.63
N ASP A 275 14.11 13.27 -5.74
CA ASP A 275 13.29 13.71 -4.59
C ASP A 275 13.23 12.62 -3.50
N LEU A 276 13.01 11.36 -3.89
CA LEU A 276 12.96 10.23 -2.96
C LEU A 276 14.28 10.04 -2.21
N CYS A 277 15.43 10.27 -2.87
CA CYS A 277 16.73 10.24 -2.22
C CYS A 277 16.88 11.36 -1.20
N VAL A 278 16.45 12.58 -1.52
CA VAL A 278 16.48 13.72 -0.60
C VAL A 278 15.59 13.46 0.62
N ASP A 279 14.39 12.92 0.42
CA ASP A 279 13.39 12.71 1.48
C ASP A 279 13.71 11.55 2.43
N LYS A 280 14.38 10.49 1.94
CA LYS A 280 14.50 9.21 2.67
C LYS A 280 15.89 8.90 3.18
N ILE A 281 16.94 9.48 2.59
CA ILE A 281 18.31 9.20 3.03
C ILE A 281 18.63 10.05 4.26
N THR A 282 18.81 9.39 5.39
CA THR A 282 19.12 10.02 6.68
C THR A 282 20.56 10.56 6.74
N ASP A 283 20.84 11.45 7.69
CA ASP A 283 22.20 12.00 7.88
C ASP A 283 23.21 10.90 8.22
N GLU A 284 22.81 9.91 9.03
CA GLU A 284 23.65 8.75 9.33
C GLU A 284 23.98 7.92 8.10
N GLU A 285 23.05 7.83 7.13
CA GLU A 285 23.23 7.08 5.89
C GLU A 285 24.11 7.79 4.85
N LEU A 286 24.28 9.12 4.97
CA LEU A 286 25.24 9.87 4.15
C LEU A 286 26.70 9.53 4.52
N ALA A 287 26.95 9.09 5.75
CA ALA A 287 28.29 8.79 6.22
C ALA A 287 28.92 7.65 5.41
N GLY A 288 30.11 7.90 4.86
CA GLY A 288 30.86 6.92 4.07
C GLY A 288 30.50 6.84 2.59
N LEU A 289 29.59 7.70 2.10
CA LEU A 289 29.34 7.86 0.68
C LEU A 289 30.41 8.75 0.02
N ASP A 290 30.75 8.41 -1.21
CA ASP A 290 31.53 9.25 -2.13
C ASP A 290 30.86 9.19 -3.52
N LEU A 291 30.30 10.32 -3.93
CA LEU A 291 29.62 10.51 -5.20
C LEU A 291 30.47 11.29 -6.21
N SER A 292 31.75 11.51 -5.93
CA SER A 292 32.64 12.27 -6.81
C SER A 292 32.90 11.58 -8.16
N SER A 293 32.74 10.25 -8.22
CA SER A 293 32.82 9.48 -9.46
C SER A 293 31.63 9.73 -10.38
N TRP A 294 30.48 10.18 -9.87
CA TRP A 294 29.26 10.34 -10.65
C TRP A 294 29.37 11.57 -11.57
N LEU A 295 29.58 11.33 -12.88
CA LEU A 295 29.86 12.37 -13.87
C LEU A 295 28.62 12.76 -14.66
N VAL A 296 27.69 11.83 -14.84
CA VAL A 296 26.43 12.02 -15.55
C VAL A 296 25.30 11.44 -14.71
N ALA A 297 24.59 12.31 -14.02
CA ALA A 297 23.35 12.07 -13.28
C ALA A 297 22.16 12.43 -14.18
N PHE A 298 21.84 11.53 -15.12
CA PHE A 298 20.79 11.82 -16.11
C PHE A 298 19.41 11.90 -15.46
N ASN A 299 18.66 12.93 -15.82
CA ASN A 299 17.30 13.16 -15.35
C ASN A 299 16.40 13.37 -16.56
N GLY A 300 15.37 12.54 -16.70
CA GLY A 300 14.50 12.60 -17.86
C GLY A 300 13.30 11.67 -17.78
N ALA A 301 12.56 11.63 -18.88
CA ALA A 301 11.35 10.81 -19.06
C ALA A 301 10.10 11.32 -18.30
N GLU A 302 10.23 12.35 -17.47
CA GLU A 302 9.13 13.15 -16.89
C GLU A 302 9.56 14.63 -16.77
N PRO A 303 8.66 15.58 -16.45
CA PRO A 303 9.04 16.97 -16.26
C PRO A 303 10.14 17.15 -15.20
N ILE A 304 11.24 17.80 -15.58
CA ILE A 304 12.41 18.01 -14.73
C ILE A 304 12.23 19.29 -13.93
N ARG A 305 12.42 19.22 -12.61
CA ARG A 305 12.11 20.34 -11.71
C ARG A 305 13.38 20.99 -11.16
N SER A 306 13.47 22.31 -11.32
CA SER A 306 14.59 23.10 -10.80
C SER A 306 14.75 22.95 -9.27
N THR A 307 13.64 22.80 -8.53
CA THR A 307 13.67 22.59 -7.07
C THR A 307 14.26 21.25 -6.67
N THR A 308 13.93 20.18 -7.40
CA THR A 308 14.49 18.84 -7.17
C THR A 308 15.99 18.84 -7.40
N LEU A 309 16.45 19.43 -8.51
CA LEU A 309 17.88 19.53 -8.81
C LEU A 309 18.62 20.32 -7.70
N LYS A 310 18.08 21.47 -7.29
CA LYS A 310 18.68 22.28 -6.21
C LYS A 310 18.76 21.52 -4.88
N ALA A 311 17.66 20.91 -4.45
CA ALA A 311 17.59 20.16 -3.19
C ALA A 311 18.54 18.96 -3.19
N PHE A 312 18.63 18.24 -4.31
CA PHE A 312 19.56 17.11 -4.44
C PHE A 312 21.02 17.58 -4.41
N ILE A 313 21.37 18.63 -5.15
CA ILE A 313 22.71 19.22 -5.12
C ILE A 313 23.07 19.64 -3.69
N GLU A 314 22.18 20.37 -3.01
CA GLU A 314 22.41 20.82 -1.64
C GLU A 314 22.64 19.64 -0.69
N ARG A 315 21.77 18.62 -0.74
CA ARG A 315 21.81 17.45 0.14
C ARG A 315 23.08 16.61 -0.02
N PHE A 316 23.54 16.38 -1.25
CA PHE A 316 24.60 15.41 -1.56
C PHE A 316 25.95 16.04 -1.90
N SER A 317 26.07 17.37 -1.94
CA SER A 317 27.34 18.08 -2.16
C SER A 317 28.42 17.73 -1.13
N SER A 318 28.02 17.51 0.14
CA SER A 318 28.91 17.15 1.24
C SER A 318 29.62 15.80 1.06
N VAL A 319 29.06 14.92 0.23
CA VAL A 319 29.59 13.59 -0.09
C VAL A 319 30.11 13.52 -1.53
N GLY A 320 30.46 14.66 -2.13
CA GLY A 320 31.19 14.73 -3.40
C GLY A 320 30.34 14.85 -4.67
N PHE A 321 29.01 14.91 -4.56
CA PHE A 321 28.16 15.17 -5.72
C PHE A 321 28.37 16.59 -6.25
N ARG A 322 28.46 16.75 -7.57
CA ARG A 322 28.76 18.03 -8.22
C ARG A 322 27.58 18.54 -9.04
N PRO A 323 27.27 19.85 -9.01
CA PRO A 323 26.19 20.43 -9.83
C PRO A 323 26.30 20.11 -11.32
N GLU A 324 27.52 20.05 -11.86
CA GLU A 324 27.80 19.74 -13.27
C GLU A 324 27.44 18.29 -13.64
N ALA A 325 27.28 17.40 -12.66
CA ALA A 325 26.85 16.03 -12.93
C ALA A 325 25.36 15.95 -13.30
N CYS A 326 24.52 16.91 -12.88
CA CYS A 326 23.10 16.94 -13.22
C CYS A 326 22.93 17.06 -14.74
N TYR A 327 22.32 16.05 -15.35
CA TYR A 327 22.20 15.94 -16.80
C TYR A 327 20.73 15.82 -17.23
N PRO A 328 20.00 16.95 -17.35
CA PRO A 328 18.70 16.96 -18.00
C PRO A 328 18.75 16.42 -19.44
N CYS A 329 17.81 15.56 -19.79
CA CYS A 329 17.70 15.02 -21.15
C CYS A 329 16.25 14.70 -21.51
N TYR A 330 15.95 14.72 -22.81
CA TYR A 330 14.61 14.44 -23.34
C TYR A 330 14.63 13.38 -24.44
N GLY A 331 13.57 12.58 -24.46
CA GLY A 331 13.26 11.62 -25.51
C GLY A 331 12.24 10.57 -25.03
N MET A 332 11.99 9.56 -25.87
CA MET A 332 10.91 8.58 -25.72
C MET A 332 11.17 7.29 -26.51
N ALA A 333 10.34 6.27 -26.29
CA ALA A 333 10.42 4.99 -26.99
C ALA A 333 10.31 5.15 -28.52
N GLU A 334 9.45 6.04 -29.00
CA GLU A 334 9.27 6.35 -30.43
C GLU A 334 10.55 6.93 -31.08
N THR A 335 11.43 7.52 -30.28
CA THR A 335 12.76 7.99 -30.68
C THR A 335 13.87 7.04 -30.23
N THR A 336 13.54 5.77 -29.98
CA THR A 336 14.39 4.76 -29.32
C THR A 336 14.71 5.09 -27.86
N LEU A 337 15.37 6.22 -27.58
CA LEU A 337 15.52 6.76 -26.22
C LEU A 337 15.83 8.27 -26.23
N ILE A 338 17.08 8.71 -26.47
CA ILE A 338 17.51 10.12 -26.29
C ILE A 338 17.37 10.93 -27.58
N VAL A 339 16.98 12.21 -27.47
CA VAL A 339 16.89 13.20 -28.56
C VAL A 339 17.74 14.43 -28.24
N THR A 340 17.60 14.97 -27.03
CA THR A 340 18.36 16.14 -26.55
C THR A 340 19.05 15.81 -25.22
N GLY A 341 20.20 16.43 -24.99
CA GLY A 341 20.97 16.24 -23.76
C GLY A 341 21.87 17.43 -23.43
N SER A 342 22.11 17.67 -22.14
CA SER A 342 22.96 18.77 -21.68
C SER A 342 24.45 18.54 -22.02
N HIS A 343 25.28 19.54 -21.73
CA HIS A 343 26.73 19.39 -21.80
C HIS A 343 27.29 18.93 -20.45
N ARG A 344 27.99 17.79 -20.43
CA ARG A 344 28.52 17.13 -19.21
C ARG A 344 29.34 18.05 -18.27
N LYS A 345 29.96 19.10 -18.80
CA LYS A 345 30.84 20.00 -18.01
C LYS A 345 30.12 21.24 -17.48
N ASN A 346 28.87 21.45 -17.87
CA ASN A 346 28.11 22.64 -17.52
C ASN A 346 27.01 22.25 -16.53
N PRO A 347 26.69 23.11 -15.55
CA PRO A 347 25.50 22.92 -14.74
C PRO A 347 24.23 23.01 -15.61
N PRO A 348 23.11 22.44 -15.15
CA PRO A 348 21.84 22.49 -15.87
C PRO A 348 21.39 23.94 -16.10
N ILE A 349 20.90 24.23 -17.32
CA ILE A 349 20.37 25.54 -17.66
C ILE A 349 18.97 25.68 -17.03
N ILE A 350 18.81 26.69 -16.18
CA ILE A 350 17.52 27.04 -15.57
C ILE A 350 17.21 28.48 -15.94
N ARG A 351 16.06 28.71 -16.55
CA ARG A 351 15.59 30.04 -16.93
C ARG A 351 14.22 30.32 -16.34
N ASN A 352 13.95 31.61 -16.13
CA ASN A 352 12.69 32.10 -15.60
C ASN A 352 11.93 32.83 -16.69
N PHE A 353 10.64 32.52 -16.78
CA PHE A 353 9.75 33.03 -17.80
C PHE A 353 8.45 33.52 -17.16
N ASP A 354 7.77 34.44 -17.82
CA ASP A 354 6.43 34.85 -17.43
C ASP A 354 5.46 33.66 -17.62
N GLY A 355 4.90 33.17 -16.52
CA GLY A 355 4.00 32.02 -16.51
C GLY A 355 2.75 32.23 -17.38
N PRO A 356 2.00 33.34 -17.21
CA PRO A 356 0.83 33.63 -18.05
C PRO A 356 1.13 33.67 -19.56
N ALA A 357 2.25 34.24 -19.97
CA ALA A 357 2.66 34.28 -21.38
C ALA A 357 2.96 32.87 -21.92
N LEU A 358 3.62 32.01 -21.15
CA LEU A 358 3.91 30.62 -21.56
C LEU A 358 2.63 29.82 -21.84
N ASP A 359 1.60 30.06 -21.04
CA ASP A 359 0.29 29.43 -21.19
C ASP A 359 -0.46 29.94 -22.44
N GLU A 360 -0.17 31.17 -22.88
CA GLU A 360 -0.58 31.71 -24.19
C GLU A 360 0.38 31.32 -25.34
N HIS A 361 1.27 30.34 -25.12
CA HIS A 361 2.28 29.87 -26.07
C HIS A 361 3.33 30.94 -26.48
N ARG A 362 3.52 31.97 -25.66
CA ARG A 362 4.52 33.03 -25.84
C ARG A 362 5.65 32.89 -24.83
N VAL A 363 6.89 32.97 -25.30
CA VAL A 363 8.06 32.93 -24.40
C VAL A 363 8.48 34.37 -24.07
N VAL A 364 8.33 34.75 -22.82
CA VAL A 364 8.75 36.05 -22.29
C VAL A 364 9.64 35.80 -21.08
N PHE A 365 10.86 36.34 -21.07
CA PHE A 365 11.78 36.21 -19.94
C PHE A 365 11.28 37.04 -18.74
N ALA A 366 11.41 36.48 -17.55
CA ALA A 366 11.04 37.14 -16.29
C ALA A 366 12.20 37.08 -15.29
N SER A 367 12.21 38.00 -14.32
CA SER A 367 13.14 37.89 -13.17
C SER A 367 12.73 36.71 -12.26
N PRO A 368 13.67 36.05 -11.55
CA PRO A 368 13.30 35.03 -10.55
C PRO A 368 12.36 35.54 -9.45
N ASP A 369 12.46 36.83 -9.11
CA ASP A 369 11.72 37.48 -8.03
C ASP A 369 10.39 38.12 -8.50
N GLU A 370 10.06 38.00 -9.79
CA GLU A 370 8.86 38.59 -10.39
C GLU A 370 7.61 37.74 -10.09
N GLU A 371 6.50 38.38 -9.77
CA GLU A 371 5.23 37.69 -9.48
C GLU A 371 4.72 36.98 -10.75
N GLY A 372 4.39 35.69 -10.65
CA GLY A 372 4.01 34.86 -11.81
C GLY A 372 5.17 34.27 -12.61
N SER A 373 6.41 34.43 -12.14
CA SER A 373 7.61 33.83 -12.75
C SER A 373 7.62 32.30 -12.63
N ARG A 374 7.87 31.60 -13.75
CA ARG A 374 7.95 30.14 -13.86
C ARG A 374 9.37 29.73 -14.25
N SER A 375 10.02 28.93 -13.40
CA SER A 375 11.33 28.35 -13.71
C SER A 375 11.19 27.08 -14.57
N LEU A 376 11.80 27.06 -15.75
CA LEU A 376 11.92 25.86 -16.58
C LEU A 376 13.39 25.40 -16.64
N VAL A 377 13.57 24.08 -16.69
CA VAL A 377 14.88 23.43 -16.87
C VAL A 377 15.04 23.13 -18.36
N GLY A 378 16.19 23.51 -18.92
CA GLY A 378 16.57 23.10 -20.28
C GLY A 378 16.82 21.60 -20.32
N CYS A 379 16.20 20.91 -21.27
CA CYS A 379 16.29 19.46 -21.46
C CYS A 379 17.44 19.07 -22.42
N GLY A 380 18.42 19.94 -22.58
CA GLY A 380 19.59 19.73 -23.42
C GLY A 380 19.51 20.36 -24.81
N HIS A 381 20.66 20.35 -25.48
CA HIS A 381 20.78 20.76 -26.86
C HIS A 381 20.40 19.62 -27.81
N VAL A 382 20.02 19.99 -29.04
CA VAL A 382 19.81 19.02 -30.12
C VAL A 382 21.12 18.29 -30.42
N LEU A 383 21.09 16.96 -30.31
CA LEU A 383 22.27 16.13 -30.54
C LEU A 383 22.60 16.06 -32.05
N PRO A 384 23.85 15.73 -32.43
CA PRO A 384 24.21 15.63 -33.84
C PRO A 384 23.39 14.57 -34.56
N GLU A 385 23.00 14.83 -35.81
CA GLU A 385 22.19 13.91 -36.64
C GLU A 385 20.73 13.76 -36.14
N GLU A 386 20.35 14.45 -35.06
CA GLU A 386 18.96 14.71 -34.69
C GLU A 386 18.50 16.04 -35.29
N GLU A 387 17.25 16.09 -35.75
CA GLU A 387 16.58 17.32 -36.13
C GLU A 387 15.33 17.50 -35.29
N VAL A 388 15.32 18.56 -34.48
CA VAL A 388 14.18 18.95 -33.65
C VAL A 388 13.64 20.27 -34.16
N ILE A 389 12.35 20.31 -34.45
CA ILE A 389 11.64 21.52 -34.84
C ILE A 389 10.42 21.71 -33.96
N ILE A 390 10.03 22.97 -33.77
CA ILE A 390 8.81 23.34 -33.06
C ILE A 390 7.75 23.69 -34.10
N VAL A 391 6.56 23.08 -34.00
CA VAL A 391 5.52 23.17 -35.02
C VAL A 391 4.19 23.54 -34.38
N ALA A 392 3.48 24.50 -34.97
CA ALA A 392 2.11 24.79 -34.56
C ALA A 392 1.19 23.59 -34.87
N PRO A 393 0.52 22.97 -33.89
CA PRO A 393 -0.17 21.69 -34.06
C PRO A 393 -1.25 21.69 -35.16
N GLU A 394 -2.01 22.77 -35.28
CA GLU A 394 -3.16 22.88 -36.19
C GLU A 394 -2.71 23.26 -37.60
N SER A 395 -1.90 24.32 -37.69
CA SER A 395 -1.45 24.85 -38.99
C SER A 395 -0.29 24.05 -39.60
N ARG A 396 0.38 23.20 -38.79
CA ARG A 396 1.62 22.47 -39.13
C ARG A 396 2.76 23.37 -39.59
N LYS A 397 2.73 24.65 -39.23
CA LYS A 397 3.76 25.62 -39.58
C LYS A 397 4.90 25.53 -38.56
N ARG A 398 6.15 25.44 -39.05
CA ARG A 398 7.34 25.57 -38.20
C ARG A 398 7.36 26.94 -37.52
N LEU A 399 7.56 26.95 -36.22
CA LEU A 399 7.66 28.13 -35.39
C LEU A 399 9.12 28.54 -35.21
N PRO A 400 9.42 29.84 -35.06
CA PRO A 400 10.74 30.32 -34.70
C PRO A 400 11.08 29.97 -33.25
N GLU A 401 12.32 30.23 -32.84
CA GLU A 401 12.71 30.19 -31.42
C GLU A 401 11.79 31.10 -30.57
N HIS A 402 11.69 30.77 -29.28
CA HIS A 402 10.86 31.51 -28.31
C HIS A 402 9.35 31.51 -28.63
N GLN A 403 8.87 30.52 -29.36
CA GLN A 403 7.44 30.24 -29.52
C GLN A 403 7.14 28.80 -29.17
N VAL A 404 6.07 28.59 -28.39
CA VAL A 404 5.68 27.26 -27.94
C VAL A 404 4.88 26.55 -29.02
N GLY A 405 5.24 25.30 -29.30
CA GLY A 405 4.53 24.43 -30.23
C GLY A 405 4.87 22.97 -30.00
N GLU A 406 4.35 22.09 -30.84
CA GLU A 406 4.63 20.66 -30.79
C GLU A 406 6.07 20.37 -31.20
N VAL A 407 6.77 19.59 -30.39
CA VAL A 407 8.12 19.11 -30.68
C VAL A 407 8.02 18.01 -31.74
N TRP A 408 8.60 18.24 -32.90
CA TRP A 408 8.68 17.25 -33.97
C TRP A 408 10.13 16.83 -34.15
N VAL A 409 10.36 15.52 -34.29
CA VAL A 409 11.70 14.92 -34.36
C VAL A 409 11.86 14.18 -35.67
N ARG A 410 12.97 14.42 -36.38
CA ARG A 410 13.39 13.61 -37.52
C ARG A 410 14.80 13.11 -37.26
N SER A 411 14.94 11.80 -37.20
CA SER A 411 16.22 11.16 -36.88
C SER A 411 16.24 9.68 -37.29
N PRO A 412 17.42 9.12 -37.60
CA PRO A 412 17.59 7.66 -37.70
C PRO A 412 17.25 6.90 -36.41
N SER A 413 17.18 7.55 -35.25
CA SER A 413 16.69 6.97 -33.98
C SER A 413 15.17 6.76 -33.96
N VAL A 414 14.41 7.41 -34.85
CA VAL A 414 12.95 7.29 -34.88
C VAL A 414 12.55 5.88 -35.32
N GLY A 415 11.68 5.25 -34.52
CA GLY A 415 11.16 3.91 -34.79
C GLY A 415 10.38 3.83 -36.11
N LYS A 416 10.13 2.61 -36.60
CA LYS A 416 9.43 2.38 -37.86
C LYS A 416 7.93 2.68 -37.80
N GLY A 417 7.37 2.81 -36.59
CA GLY A 417 5.95 2.99 -36.35
C GLY A 417 5.44 2.19 -35.16
N TYR A 418 4.11 2.06 -35.07
CA TYR A 418 3.45 1.16 -34.12
C TYR A 418 3.06 -0.16 -34.79
N TRP A 419 3.34 -1.27 -34.10
CA TRP A 419 3.01 -2.61 -34.57
C TRP A 419 1.51 -2.75 -34.85
N ASN A 420 1.19 -3.32 -36.02
CA ASN A 420 -0.17 -3.55 -36.51
C ASN A 420 -1.11 -2.33 -36.47
N LYS A 421 -0.57 -1.11 -36.64
CA LYS A 421 -1.32 0.17 -36.62
C LYS A 421 -0.86 1.12 -37.74
N PRO A 422 -1.11 0.79 -39.03
CA PRO A 422 -0.58 1.55 -40.18
C PRO A 422 -1.10 2.98 -40.24
N ASP A 423 -2.38 3.22 -39.97
CA ASP A 423 -2.98 4.57 -40.05
C ASP A 423 -2.38 5.50 -38.99
N VAL A 424 -2.28 5.02 -37.75
CA VAL A 424 -1.67 5.76 -36.63
C VAL A 424 -0.18 5.99 -36.88
N THR A 425 0.50 5.00 -37.48
CA THR A 425 1.91 5.13 -37.87
C THR A 425 2.09 6.24 -38.91
N GLN A 426 1.25 6.27 -39.95
CA GLN A 426 1.32 7.29 -40.99
C GLN A 426 1.06 8.69 -40.43
N GLU A 427 0.09 8.82 -39.52
CA GLU A 427 -0.24 10.10 -38.90
C GLU A 427 0.90 10.64 -38.01
N ILE A 428 1.51 9.76 -37.21
CA ILE A 428 2.44 10.15 -36.15
C ILE A 428 3.90 10.13 -36.60
N PHE A 429 4.35 9.11 -37.34
CA PHE A 429 5.76 8.91 -37.72
C PHE A 429 6.11 9.49 -39.10
N GLN A 430 5.12 9.85 -39.91
CA GLN A 430 5.31 10.38 -41.27
C GLN A 430 4.67 11.76 -41.43
N ALA A 431 4.73 12.57 -40.37
CA ALA A 431 4.11 13.88 -40.38
C ALA A 431 4.83 14.83 -41.34
N VAL A 432 4.03 15.75 -41.89
CA VAL A 432 4.45 16.69 -42.93
C VAL A 432 4.10 18.10 -42.49
N THR A 433 5.06 19.01 -42.54
CA THR A 433 4.86 20.43 -42.24
C THR A 433 4.02 21.11 -43.33
N SER A 434 3.50 22.30 -43.06
CA SER A 434 2.71 23.08 -44.03
C SER A 434 3.48 23.46 -45.30
N ARG A 435 4.82 23.32 -45.28
CA ARG A 435 5.72 23.57 -46.43
C ARG A 435 6.11 22.30 -47.17
N GLY A 436 5.60 21.13 -46.77
CA GLY A 436 5.88 19.86 -47.42
C GLY A 436 7.13 19.13 -46.91
N GLU A 437 7.75 19.58 -45.81
CA GLU A 437 8.85 18.85 -45.18
C GLU A 437 8.28 17.63 -44.45
N SER A 438 8.64 16.41 -44.88
CA SER A 438 8.09 15.15 -44.38
C SER A 438 9.09 14.35 -43.54
N GLY A 439 8.61 13.24 -42.97
CA GLY A 439 9.43 12.27 -42.24
C GLY A 439 9.68 12.65 -40.78
N TYR A 440 8.80 13.47 -40.19
CA TYR A 440 8.87 13.80 -38.78
C TYR A 440 7.97 12.89 -37.94
N LEU A 441 8.49 12.54 -36.76
CA LEU A 441 7.72 12.05 -35.64
C LEU A 441 7.06 13.23 -34.92
N ARG A 442 5.73 13.14 -34.75
CA ARG A 442 4.95 13.96 -33.83
C ARG A 442 5.07 13.39 -32.44
N THR A 443 5.83 14.05 -31.58
CA THR A 443 6.03 13.56 -30.21
C THR A 443 4.77 13.71 -29.35
N GLY A 444 3.89 14.66 -29.71
CA GLY A 444 2.79 15.08 -28.86
C GLY A 444 3.23 15.87 -27.62
N ASP A 445 4.52 16.16 -27.45
CA ASP A 445 5.05 17.03 -26.40
C ASP A 445 5.14 18.47 -26.92
N LEU A 446 4.89 19.45 -26.04
CA LEU A 446 4.94 20.88 -26.29
C LEU A 446 6.24 21.46 -25.71
N GLY A 447 6.84 22.40 -26.43
CA GLY A 447 8.05 23.06 -25.99
C GLY A 447 8.49 24.19 -26.93
N PHE A 448 9.65 24.77 -26.64
CA PHE A 448 10.29 25.78 -27.47
C PHE A 448 11.81 25.64 -27.43
N MET A 449 12.47 26.25 -28.42
CA MET A 449 13.94 26.36 -28.46
C MET A 449 14.37 27.73 -27.95
N ASP A 450 15.47 27.74 -27.19
CA ASP A 450 16.19 28.95 -26.78
C ASP A 450 17.70 28.67 -26.84
N ASP A 451 18.41 29.35 -27.74
CA ASP A 451 19.86 29.20 -27.95
C ASP A 451 20.30 27.74 -28.18
N GLY A 452 19.50 26.98 -28.94
CA GLY A 452 19.76 25.57 -29.22
C GLY A 452 19.37 24.58 -28.11
N GLU A 453 18.92 25.05 -26.95
CA GLU A 453 18.41 24.24 -25.84
C GLU A 453 16.88 24.04 -25.97
N LEU A 454 16.39 22.82 -25.73
CA LEU A 454 14.97 22.51 -25.72
C LEU A 454 14.38 22.73 -24.32
N PHE A 455 13.35 23.56 -24.21
CA PHE A 455 12.53 23.69 -23.01
C PHE A 455 11.18 23.01 -23.24
N VAL A 456 10.93 21.92 -22.51
CA VAL A 456 9.66 21.19 -22.58
C VAL A 456 8.64 21.89 -21.68
N THR A 457 7.51 22.29 -22.25
CA THR A 457 6.43 22.99 -21.55
C THR A 457 5.25 22.09 -21.24
N GLY A 458 5.11 20.92 -21.89
CA GLY A 458 4.09 19.92 -21.51
C GLY A 458 3.69 18.95 -22.62
N ARG A 459 2.42 18.51 -22.64
CA ARG A 459 1.88 17.58 -23.65
C ARG A 459 0.67 18.15 -24.35
N LEU A 460 0.61 18.00 -25.68
CA LEU A 460 -0.50 18.46 -26.52
C LEU A 460 -1.82 17.79 -26.16
N LYS A 461 -1.81 16.47 -25.93
CA LYS A 461 -3.02 15.71 -25.56
C LYS A 461 -3.41 15.85 -24.09
N ASP A 462 -2.47 16.29 -23.26
CA ASP A 462 -2.71 16.50 -21.84
C ASP A 462 -2.97 17.98 -21.53
N LEU A 463 -2.77 18.90 -22.50
CA LEU A 463 -3.02 20.34 -22.32
C LEU A 463 -4.47 20.51 -21.86
N ILE A 464 -4.61 21.05 -20.65
CA ILE A 464 -5.92 21.29 -20.06
C ILE A 464 -6.42 22.59 -20.66
N ILE A 465 -7.32 22.45 -21.62
CA ILE A 465 -8.07 23.57 -22.20
C ILE A 465 -9.39 23.60 -21.43
N VAL A 466 -9.56 24.57 -20.54
CA VAL A 466 -10.80 24.73 -19.78
C VAL A 466 -11.16 26.21 -19.80
N ARG A 467 -12.37 26.53 -20.26
CA ARG A 467 -12.90 27.90 -20.37
C ARG A 467 -12.04 28.84 -21.23
N GLY A 468 -11.39 28.30 -22.27
CA GLY A 468 -10.55 29.06 -23.19
C GLY A 468 -9.15 29.41 -22.67
N VAL A 469 -8.78 28.88 -21.50
CA VAL A 469 -7.44 29.01 -20.90
C VAL A 469 -6.70 27.68 -21.08
N ASN A 470 -5.50 27.74 -21.64
CA ASN A 470 -4.62 26.60 -21.84
C ASN A 470 -3.68 26.48 -20.65
N ARG A 471 -3.76 25.39 -19.87
CA ARG A 471 -2.81 25.14 -18.77
C ARG A 471 -2.17 23.76 -18.89
N TYR A 472 -0.88 23.71 -18.59
CA TYR A 472 -0.15 22.47 -18.58
C TYR A 472 -0.40 21.69 -17.27
N PRO A 473 -0.78 20.40 -17.33
CA PRO A 473 -1.03 19.59 -16.14
C PRO A 473 0.09 19.61 -15.13
N GLN A 474 1.33 19.47 -15.57
CA GLN A 474 2.46 19.34 -14.65
C GLN A 474 2.75 20.62 -13.84
N ASP A 475 2.32 21.78 -14.33
CA ASP A 475 2.48 23.04 -13.61
C ASP A 475 1.45 23.12 -12.48
N ILE A 476 0.23 22.64 -12.74
CA ILE A 476 -0.81 22.45 -11.73
C ILE A 476 -0.38 21.38 -10.72
N GLU A 477 0.13 20.23 -11.18
CA GLU A 477 0.64 19.14 -10.34
C GLU A 477 1.77 19.63 -9.42
N GLN A 478 2.72 20.41 -9.95
CA GLN A 478 3.81 20.98 -9.15
C GLN A 478 3.29 21.97 -8.09
N THR A 479 2.30 22.79 -8.44
CA THR A 479 1.66 23.72 -7.50
C THR A 479 0.94 22.96 -6.39
N VAL A 480 0.23 21.89 -6.75
CA VAL A 480 -0.45 20.97 -5.81
C VAL A 480 0.57 20.33 -4.88
N GLU A 481 1.65 19.77 -5.38
CA GLU A 481 2.64 19.08 -4.55
C GLU A 481 3.39 20.01 -3.58
N ARG A 482 3.59 21.27 -3.95
CA ARG A 482 4.22 22.28 -3.06
C ARG A 482 3.24 22.93 -2.07
N THR A 483 1.94 22.65 -2.21
CA THR A 483 0.91 23.34 -1.45
C THR A 483 0.91 22.98 0.03
N ASP A 484 1.20 21.73 0.38
CA ASP A 484 1.17 21.26 1.77
C ASP A 484 2.14 20.07 1.95
N PRO A 485 2.96 20.04 3.02
CA PRO A 485 3.91 18.94 3.26
C PRO A 485 3.25 17.57 3.47
N ARG A 486 1.93 17.52 3.72
CA ARG A 486 1.16 16.27 3.82
C ARG A 486 0.84 15.64 2.45
N LEU A 487 1.14 16.34 1.36
CA LEU A 487 1.00 15.84 -0.01
C LEU A 487 2.31 15.19 -0.46
N GLN A 488 2.21 14.06 -1.14
CA GLN A 488 3.38 13.33 -1.60
C GLN A 488 3.95 13.98 -2.86
N ALA A 489 5.22 14.39 -2.81
CA ALA A 489 5.95 14.87 -3.98
C ALA A 489 6.04 13.78 -5.07
N GLY A 490 5.92 14.21 -6.34
CA GLY A 490 5.87 13.35 -7.51
C GLY A 490 4.59 12.49 -7.62
N ALA A 491 3.55 12.81 -6.86
CA ALA A 491 2.34 12.00 -6.78
C ALA A 491 1.03 12.79 -6.94
N ALA A 492 1.03 13.82 -7.80
CA ALA A 492 -0.17 14.51 -8.24
C ALA A 492 -0.47 14.25 -9.74
N ALA A 493 -1.74 14.27 -10.12
CA ALA A 493 -2.23 14.27 -11.50
C ALA A 493 -3.22 15.42 -11.70
N ALA A 494 -3.06 16.19 -12.75
CA ALA A 494 -4.07 17.14 -13.23
C ALA A 494 -4.55 16.71 -14.62
N PHE A 495 -5.84 16.80 -14.91
CA PHE A 495 -6.39 16.47 -16.23
C PHE A 495 -7.78 17.08 -16.44
N ALA A 496 -8.17 17.24 -17.70
CA ALA A 496 -9.51 17.70 -18.07
C ALA A 496 -10.48 16.52 -18.23
N VAL A 497 -11.72 16.70 -17.77
CA VAL A 497 -12.83 15.77 -18.00
C VAL A 497 -14.04 16.58 -18.49
N ASP A 498 -14.70 16.09 -19.53
CA ASP A 498 -16.02 16.60 -19.90
C ASP A 498 -17.06 15.97 -18.97
N LEU A 499 -17.68 16.78 -18.12
CA LEU A 499 -18.80 16.40 -17.26
C LEU A 499 -20.02 17.22 -17.68
N ASN A 500 -21.02 16.53 -18.24
CA ASN A 500 -22.28 17.13 -18.72
C ASN A 500 -22.14 18.22 -19.80
N GLY A 501 -21.18 18.09 -20.73
CA GLY A 501 -20.97 19.02 -21.85
C GLY A 501 -20.13 20.25 -21.47
N ARG A 502 -19.41 20.17 -20.35
CA ARG A 502 -18.51 21.21 -19.82
C ARG A 502 -17.17 20.58 -19.51
N GLU A 503 -16.10 21.12 -20.08
CA GLU A 503 -14.74 20.74 -19.70
C GLU A 503 -14.41 21.27 -18.29
N CYS A 504 -13.94 20.36 -17.44
CA CYS A 504 -13.71 20.55 -16.02
C CYS A 504 -12.27 20.13 -15.64
N LEU A 505 -11.57 20.96 -14.87
CA LEU A 505 -10.23 20.65 -14.35
C LEU A 505 -10.30 19.72 -13.12
N ILE A 506 -9.74 18.52 -13.21
CA ILE A 506 -9.64 17.58 -12.10
C ILE A 506 -8.19 17.54 -11.60
N VAL A 507 -8.01 17.62 -10.29
CA VAL A 507 -6.74 17.43 -9.59
C VAL A 507 -6.85 16.22 -8.67
N MET A 508 -5.90 15.30 -8.77
CA MET A 508 -5.74 14.16 -7.87
C MET A 508 -4.36 14.16 -7.25
N THR A 509 -4.23 13.80 -5.98
CA THR A 509 -2.89 13.69 -5.36
C THR A 509 -2.85 12.71 -4.19
N GLU A 510 -1.73 12.01 -4.02
CA GLU A 510 -1.49 11.12 -2.88
C GLU A 510 -1.17 11.91 -1.62
N VAL A 511 -1.66 11.42 -0.49
CA VAL A 511 -1.34 11.96 0.83
C VAL A 511 -0.30 11.11 1.56
N GLU A 512 0.36 11.67 2.57
CA GLU A 512 1.31 10.95 3.42
C GLU A 512 0.68 9.77 4.21
N ARG A 513 1.52 8.86 4.73
CA ARG A 513 1.08 7.63 5.42
C ARG A 513 0.43 7.87 6.79
N THR A 514 0.68 9.03 7.39
CA THR A 514 0.11 9.44 8.67
C THR A 514 -1.38 9.72 8.50
N ARG A 515 -2.23 9.16 9.37
CA ARG A 515 -3.67 9.40 9.29
C ARG A 515 -4.02 10.80 9.79
N HIS A 516 -4.18 11.72 8.86
CA HIS A 516 -4.79 13.03 9.14
C HIS A 516 -6.29 12.90 9.10
N LYS A 517 -6.94 13.49 10.09
CA LYS A 517 -8.38 13.63 10.04
C LYS A 517 -8.73 14.63 8.93
N ASP A 518 -8.00 15.77 8.75
CA ASP A 518 -8.33 16.86 7.80
C ASP A 518 -7.47 17.06 6.60
N TRP A 519 -8.19 17.23 5.50
CA TRP A 519 -7.72 17.47 4.16
C TRP A 519 -8.35 18.73 3.57
N SER A 520 -9.33 19.35 4.22
CA SER A 520 -10.02 20.56 3.75
C SER A 520 -9.07 21.75 3.63
N SER A 521 -8.13 21.94 4.56
CA SER A 521 -7.09 22.97 4.44
C SER A 521 -6.13 22.69 3.29
N VAL A 522 -5.79 21.42 3.04
CA VAL A 522 -4.99 20.99 1.88
C VAL A 522 -5.76 21.23 0.59
N ILE A 523 -7.03 20.82 0.51
CA ILE A 523 -7.92 20.99 -0.64
C ILE A 523 -8.16 22.48 -0.92
N GLN A 524 -8.39 23.30 0.11
CA GLN A 524 -8.57 24.73 -0.04
C GLN A 524 -7.28 25.42 -0.45
N ALA A 525 -6.13 25.02 0.11
CA ALA A 525 -4.84 25.53 -0.30
C ALA A 525 -4.53 25.13 -1.75
N ILE A 526 -4.87 23.90 -2.16
CA ILE A 526 -4.74 23.45 -3.56
C ILE A 526 -5.63 24.32 -4.43
N ARG A 527 -6.90 24.49 -4.05
CA ARG A 527 -7.85 25.30 -4.82
C ARG A 527 -7.37 26.74 -4.95
N SER A 528 -6.93 27.35 -3.85
CA SER A 528 -6.45 28.73 -3.82
C SER A 528 -5.17 28.91 -4.61
N ASN A 529 -4.16 28.06 -4.41
CA ASN A 529 -2.87 28.15 -5.09
C ASN A 529 -3.03 27.86 -6.58
N VAL A 530 -3.79 26.81 -6.95
CA VAL A 530 -4.05 26.50 -8.36
C VAL A 530 -4.85 27.62 -9.03
N THR A 531 -5.88 28.16 -8.38
CA THR A 531 -6.64 29.29 -8.94
C THR A 531 -5.81 30.55 -9.06
N ARG A 532 -4.96 30.86 -8.07
CA ARG A 532 -4.13 32.08 -8.06
C ARG A 532 -3.02 32.00 -9.10
N GLU A 533 -2.30 30.87 -9.16
CA GLU A 533 -1.09 30.72 -9.97
C GLU A 533 -1.40 30.35 -11.42
N HIS A 534 -2.55 29.72 -11.67
CA HIS A 534 -2.95 29.28 -13.01
C HIS A 534 -4.23 29.97 -13.48
N GLU A 535 -4.78 30.95 -12.76
CA GLU A 535 -6.05 31.64 -13.09
C GLU A 535 -7.19 30.69 -13.53
N LEU A 536 -7.10 29.42 -13.11
CA LEU A 536 -7.93 28.32 -13.56
C LEU A 536 -8.28 27.50 -12.32
N PRO A 537 -9.45 27.74 -11.71
CA PRO A 537 -9.83 27.01 -10.52
C PRO A 537 -10.02 25.53 -10.84
N PRO A 538 -9.47 24.61 -10.02
CA PRO A 538 -9.81 23.21 -10.17
C PRO A 538 -11.31 23.07 -9.97
N ASP A 539 -11.91 22.23 -10.79
CA ASP A 539 -13.31 21.88 -10.72
C ASP A 539 -13.55 20.66 -9.81
N VAL A 540 -12.54 19.80 -9.65
CA VAL A 540 -12.54 18.71 -8.66
C VAL A 540 -11.13 18.54 -8.08
N ILE A 541 -11.03 18.28 -6.78
CA ILE A 541 -9.79 17.89 -6.09
C ILE A 541 -10.04 16.58 -5.35
N ALA A 542 -9.28 15.53 -5.62
CA ALA A 542 -9.38 14.23 -4.96
C ALA A 542 -8.04 13.82 -4.34
N LEU A 543 -7.99 13.80 -3.02
CA LEU A 543 -6.87 13.26 -2.25
C LEU A 543 -7.07 11.76 -2.10
N VAL A 544 -6.04 10.96 -2.41
CA VAL A 544 -6.13 9.49 -2.40
C VAL A 544 -5.05 8.88 -1.51
N ARG A 545 -5.26 7.64 -1.06
CA ARG A 545 -4.36 6.96 -0.10
C ARG A 545 -2.94 6.86 -0.66
N PHE A 546 -1.93 6.96 0.21
CA PHE A 546 -0.53 6.72 -0.17
C PHE A 546 -0.36 5.42 -0.97
N GLY A 547 0.27 5.50 -2.15
CA GLY A 547 0.57 4.36 -3.02
C GLY A 547 -0.62 3.83 -3.83
N SER A 548 -1.74 4.56 -3.89
CA SER A 548 -2.91 4.15 -4.67
C SER A 548 -3.02 4.75 -6.06
N MET A 549 -2.29 5.83 -6.38
CA MET A 549 -2.36 6.42 -7.72
C MET A 549 -1.72 5.49 -8.75
N PRO A 550 -2.37 5.25 -9.90
CA PRO A 550 -1.78 4.52 -11.01
C PRO A 550 -0.45 5.17 -11.46
N LYS A 551 0.65 4.45 -11.25
CA LYS A 551 1.98 4.85 -11.70
C LYS A 551 2.50 3.86 -12.77
N THR A 552 3.36 4.33 -13.66
CA THR A 552 4.13 3.46 -14.55
C THR A 552 5.07 2.59 -13.72
N SER A 553 5.58 1.53 -14.33
CA SER A 553 6.65 0.72 -13.73
C SER A 553 7.92 1.50 -13.40
N SER A 554 8.12 2.64 -14.09
CA SER A 554 9.19 3.60 -13.81
C SER A 554 8.83 4.60 -12.71
N GLY A 555 7.63 4.58 -12.12
CA GLY A 555 7.20 5.44 -11.01
C GLY A 555 6.44 6.71 -11.39
N LYS A 556 6.25 6.98 -12.69
CA LYS A 556 5.59 8.20 -13.20
C LYS A 556 4.08 8.12 -13.08
N ILE A 557 3.40 9.24 -12.86
CA ILE A 557 1.94 9.30 -12.80
C ILE A 557 1.32 8.98 -14.17
N GLN A 558 0.43 7.99 -14.22
CA GLN A 558 -0.37 7.67 -15.41
C GLN A 558 -1.65 8.51 -15.41
N ARG A 559 -1.59 9.77 -15.85
CA ARG A 559 -2.73 10.72 -15.83
C ARG A 559 -4.00 10.14 -16.43
N HIS A 560 -3.91 9.42 -17.55
CA HIS A 560 -5.10 8.80 -18.17
C HIS A 560 -5.68 7.65 -17.37
N ALA A 561 -4.84 6.85 -16.69
CA ALA A 561 -5.33 5.81 -15.80
C ALA A 561 -5.91 6.42 -14.51
N CYS A 562 -5.36 7.53 -14.02
CA CYS A 562 -5.95 8.31 -12.94
C CYS A 562 -7.31 8.89 -13.37
N ARG A 563 -7.41 9.41 -14.59
CA ARG A 563 -8.65 9.90 -15.20
C ARG A 563 -9.70 8.80 -15.36
N ALA A 564 -9.31 7.63 -15.87
CA ALA A 564 -10.20 6.48 -15.99
C ALA A 564 -10.68 6.01 -14.61
N ALA A 565 -9.76 5.82 -13.66
CA ALA A 565 -10.10 5.37 -12.32
C ALA A 565 -10.90 6.41 -11.50
N PHE A 566 -10.75 7.70 -11.80
CA PHE A 566 -11.61 8.78 -11.31
C PHE A 566 -13.03 8.74 -11.92
N LEU A 567 -13.15 8.42 -13.22
CA LEU A 567 -14.43 8.25 -13.90
C LEU A 567 -15.16 6.97 -13.44
N GLU A 568 -14.42 5.96 -13.00
CA GLU A 568 -14.91 4.66 -12.53
C GLU A 568 -15.08 4.56 -10.98
N ASP A 569 -14.79 5.64 -10.24
CA ASP A 569 -14.70 5.75 -8.76
C ASP A 569 -13.95 4.59 -8.05
N SER A 570 -12.93 4.05 -8.73
CA SER A 570 -12.24 2.81 -8.32
C SER A 570 -10.98 3.02 -7.46
N LEU A 571 -10.70 4.27 -7.07
CA LEU A 571 -9.54 4.63 -6.24
C LEU A 571 -9.92 4.85 -4.78
N PRO A 572 -9.05 4.48 -3.82
CA PRO A 572 -9.29 4.69 -2.40
C PRO A 572 -9.09 6.17 -2.03
N VAL A 573 -10.13 6.97 -2.29
CA VAL A 573 -10.20 8.39 -2.00
C VAL A 573 -10.20 8.62 -0.49
N VAL A 574 -9.30 9.48 -0.04
CA VAL A 574 -9.15 9.94 1.34
C VAL A 574 -10.01 11.19 1.60
N ALA A 575 -10.11 12.08 0.61
CA ALA A 575 -11.01 13.24 0.61
C ALA A 575 -11.24 13.73 -0.83
N ARG A 576 -12.43 14.28 -1.14
CA ARG A 576 -12.74 14.83 -2.47
C ARG A 576 -13.55 16.12 -2.34
N TRP A 577 -13.39 17.02 -3.30
CA TRP A 577 -14.10 18.30 -3.40
C TRP A 577 -14.44 18.60 -4.88
N THR A 578 -15.57 19.25 -5.17
CA THR A 578 -16.03 19.63 -6.54
C THR A 578 -16.53 21.10 -6.59
N ALA A 579 -16.54 21.75 -7.76
CA ALA A 579 -16.71 23.22 -7.91
C ALA A 579 -18.11 23.72 -8.29
N TRP A 580 -18.95 22.90 -8.93
CA TRP A 580 -20.35 23.28 -9.29
C TRP A 580 -21.37 22.95 -8.21
N SER A 581 -20.92 22.53 -7.04
CA SER A 581 -21.66 22.66 -5.78
C SER A 581 -21.61 24.13 -5.29
N GLY A 582 -21.84 25.07 -6.21
CA GLY A 582 -21.82 26.52 -6.00
C GLY A 582 -23.23 27.08 -6.02
N GLY A 583 -23.98 26.80 -4.94
CA GLY A 583 -25.35 27.27 -4.71
C GLY A 583 -26.32 26.10 -4.61
N GLU A 584 -26.66 25.72 -3.38
CA GLU A 584 -27.30 24.46 -2.95
C GLU A 584 -26.28 23.32 -2.75
N GLU A 585 -25.91 23.12 -1.47
CA GLU A 585 -25.37 21.85 -0.97
C GLU A 585 -26.32 20.73 -1.37
N VAL A 586 -25.78 19.60 -1.84
CA VAL A 586 -26.34 18.23 -1.89
C VAL A 586 -25.71 17.51 -3.09
N GLU A 587 -24.78 16.59 -2.82
CA GLU A 587 -24.93 15.12 -2.77
C GLU A 587 -24.79 14.46 -4.15
N ASP A 588 -24.10 13.33 -4.10
CA ASP A 588 -24.20 12.15 -4.96
C ASP A 588 -24.35 12.36 -6.46
N TRP A 589 -23.36 11.87 -7.19
CA TRP A 589 -23.61 10.79 -8.15
C TRP A 589 -22.44 9.82 -8.11
N ASP A 590 -22.60 8.79 -7.28
CA ASP A 590 -22.07 7.47 -7.56
C ASP A 590 -23.28 6.59 -7.85
N THR A 591 -23.44 6.15 -9.10
CA THR A 591 -23.96 4.81 -9.43
C THR A 591 -24.03 4.64 -10.95
N ILE A 592 -23.23 3.71 -11.48
CA ILE A 592 -23.81 2.64 -12.29
C ILE A 592 -23.20 1.30 -11.84
N VAL A 593 -24.10 0.51 -11.25
CA VAL A 593 -24.07 -0.95 -11.12
C VAL A 593 -24.22 -1.58 -12.50
N VAL A 594 -23.53 -2.70 -12.79
CA VAL A 594 -24.20 -3.83 -13.47
C VAL A 594 -23.73 -5.17 -12.90
N GLU A 595 -24.70 -5.81 -12.22
CA GLU A 595 -25.04 -7.23 -12.08
C GLU A 595 -24.09 -8.32 -12.62
N SER A 596 -23.96 -9.41 -11.84
CA SER A 596 -23.91 -10.75 -12.43
C SER A 596 -24.79 -11.72 -11.64
N THR A 597 -25.74 -12.32 -12.36
CA THR A 597 -26.60 -13.43 -11.97
C THR A 597 -25.80 -14.74 -11.89
N ALA A 598 -26.16 -15.57 -10.89
CA ALA A 598 -25.64 -16.92 -10.73
C ALA A 598 -26.36 -17.92 -11.64
N ALA A 599 -25.62 -18.93 -12.14
CA ALA A 599 -26.18 -20.22 -12.51
C ALA A 599 -25.23 -21.36 -12.10
N THR A 600 -25.78 -22.21 -11.24
CA THR A 600 -25.34 -23.54 -10.74
C THR A 600 -24.63 -24.44 -11.76
N VAL A 601 -23.50 -25.06 -11.35
CA VAL A 601 -23.13 -26.42 -11.76
C VAL A 601 -22.47 -27.18 -10.60
N THR A 602 -22.94 -28.41 -10.43
CA THR A 602 -22.58 -29.46 -9.48
C THR A 602 -21.11 -29.90 -9.52
N THR A 603 -20.60 -30.25 -8.34
CA THR A 603 -19.27 -30.84 -8.10
C THR A 603 -19.20 -32.29 -8.59
N PRO A 604 -18.08 -32.70 -9.22
CA PRO A 604 -17.51 -34.01 -8.94
C PRO A 604 -16.04 -33.90 -8.52
N THR A 605 -15.74 -34.53 -7.38
CA THR A 605 -14.40 -34.81 -6.86
C THR A 605 -13.53 -35.60 -7.85
N VAL A 606 -12.33 -35.09 -8.16
CA VAL A 606 -11.20 -35.88 -8.68
C VAL A 606 -9.92 -35.43 -7.98
N ARG A 607 -9.28 -36.36 -7.26
CA ARG A 607 -7.88 -36.26 -6.80
C ARG A 607 -6.94 -36.37 -8.01
N ARG A 608 -5.91 -35.51 -8.12
CA ARG A 608 -4.59 -35.90 -8.66
C ARG A 608 -3.47 -34.92 -8.34
N GLU A 609 -2.30 -35.52 -8.15
CA GLU A 609 -0.99 -35.03 -7.72
C GLU A 609 -0.28 -34.12 -8.75
N ALA A 610 0.58 -33.21 -8.26
CA ALA A 610 1.53 -32.43 -9.05
C ALA A 610 2.97 -32.63 -8.49
N GLY A 611 3.97 -32.72 -9.38
CA GLY A 611 5.35 -33.10 -9.08
C GLY A 611 6.20 -31.98 -8.49
N SER A 612 7.09 -32.35 -7.56
CA SER A 612 7.97 -31.47 -6.77
C SER A 612 9.44 -31.58 -7.19
N LEU A 613 10.19 -30.47 -7.09
CA LEU A 613 11.66 -30.44 -6.97
C LEU A 613 12.12 -31.46 -5.93
N GLN A 614 12.87 -32.50 -6.33
CA GLN A 614 13.44 -33.49 -5.42
C GLN A 614 14.93 -33.25 -5.23
N GLY A 615 15.30 -32.63 -4.10
CA GLY A 615 16.67 -32.51 -3.59
C GLY A 615 16.68 -32.39 -2.06
N GLU A 616 17.69 -32.96 -1.39
CA GLU A 616 17.79 -32.96 0.09
C GLU A 616 18.13 -31.56 0.65
N VAL A 617 17.35 -31.11 1.64
CA VAL A 617 17.47 -29.79 2.29
C VAL A 617 18.55 -29.82 3.38
N ASN A 618 19.47 -28.86 3.37
CA ASN A 618 20.47 -28.63 4.40
C ASN A 618 19.83 -27.89 5.58
N LEU A 619 19.75 -28.58 6.71
CA LEU A 619 19.02 -28.13 7.90
C LEU A 619 19.58 -26.83 8.52
N ASN A 620 20.90 -26.59 8.44
CA ASN A 620 21.46 -25.33 8.96
C ASN A 620 21.04 -24.12 8.13
N VAL A 621 20.84 -24.32 6.82
CA VAL A 621 20.34 -23.26 5.94
C VAL A 621 18.84 -23.05 6.17
N ALA A 622 18.11 -24.16 6.31
CA ALA A 622 16.69 -24.15 6.64
C ALA A 622 16.41 -23.33 7.90
N ASP A 623 17.20 -23.53 8.96
CA ASP A 623 16.93 -22.90 10.24
C ASP A 623 17.07 -21.36 10.20
N VAL A 624 18.09 -20.83 9.53
CA VAL A 624 18.27 -19.37 9.39
C VAL A 624 17.25 -18.78 8.41
N VAL A 625 16.92 -19.49 7.33
CA VAL A 625 15.84 -19.12 6.40
C VAL A 625 14.52 -18.97 7.14
N MET A 626 14.16 -19.99 7.91
CA MET A 626 12.95 -19.99 8.71
C MET A 626 12.99 -18.89 9.78
N GLN A 627 14.17 -18.60 10.36
CA GLN A 627 14.36 -17.52 11.32
C GLN A 627 14.11 -16.14 10.70
N HIS A 628 14.70 -15.82 9.55
CA HIS A 628 14.47 -14.53 8.91
C HIS A 628 13.06 -14.39 8.33
N VAL A 629 12.45 -15.48 7.83
CA VAL A 629 11.02 -15.47 7.45
C VAL A 629 10.16 -15.13 8.68
N ARG A 630 10.47 -15.69 9.86
CA ARG A 630 9.76 -15.39 11.11
C ARG A 630 10.02 -13.99 11.66
N GLU A 631 11.20 -13.43 11.44
CA GLU A 631 11.51 -12.04 11.80
C GLU A 631 10.72 -11.02 10.97
N ILE A 632 10.46 -11.34 9.69
CA ILE A 632 9.92 -10.39 8.70
C ILE A 632 8.44 -10.57 8.43
N ALA A 633 7.98 -11.80 8.15
CA ALA A 633 6.54 -12.12 8.12
C ALA A 633 5.88 -11.83 9.46
N LYS A 634 6.72 -11.78 10.48
CA LYS A 634 6.37 -11.55 11.84
C LYS A 634 5.29 -12.55 12.28
N GLU A 635 4.14 -11.99 12.49
CA GLU A 635 2.94 -12.63 12.98
C GLU A 635 2.09 -13.18 11.86
N ARG A 636 2.72 -13.49 10.74
CA ARG A 636 2.11 -14.21 9.65
C ARG A 636 2.80 -15.57 9.46
N ALA A 637 4.07 -15.72 9.88
CA ALA A 637 4.85 -16.97 9.87
C ALA A 637 4.50 -18.00 10.96
N ASN A 638 3.21 -18.22 11.27
CA ASN A 638 2.82 -19.40 12.05
C ASN A 638 2.16 -20.43 11.13
N GLY A 639 2.33 -21.70 11.43
CA GLY A 639 2.33 -22.79 10.47
C GLY A 639 3.67 -23.02 9.78
N LEU A 640 4.71 -22.19 10.00
CA LEU A 640 5.90 -22.11 9.17
C LEU A 640 6.70 -23.42 9.24
N THR A 641 6.46 -24.24 8.24
CA THR A 641 7.27 -25.36 7.79
C THR A 641 8.05 -24.95 6.55
N LEU A 642 8.99 -25.80 6.14
CA LEU A 642 9.62 -25.65 4.84
C LEU A 642 8.55 -25.53 3.72
N ASP A 643 7.43 -26.25 3.77
CA ASP A 643 6.41 -26.18 2.72
C ASP A 643 5.45 -24.97 2.81
N SER A 644 5.66 -24.05 3.76
CA SER A 644 4.73 -22.93 4.02
C SER A 644 4.81 -21.81 2.99
N ASN A 645 3.65 -21.44 2.43
CA ASN A 645 3.58 -20.46 1.37
C ASN A 645 3.76 -19.01 1.89
N ILE A 646 4.85 -18.36 1.50
CA ILE A 646 5.32 -17.04 1.92
C ILE A 646 4.39 -15.92 1.43
N LEU A 647 3.73 -16.08 0.27
CA LEU A 647 2.68 -15.17 -0.22
C LEU A 647 1.40 -15.29 0.62
N GLY A 648 1.09 -16.51 1.06
CA GLY A 648 -0.03 -16.81 1.95
C GLY A 648 0.12 -16.18 3.36
N LEU A 649 1.34 -15.80 3.72
CA LEU A 649 1.64 -15.01 4.92
C LEU A 649 1.39 -13.51 4.71
N GLY A 650 0.77 -13.08 3.61
CA GLY A 650 0.44 -11.67 3.36
C GLY A 650 1.66 -10.75 3.32
N LEU A 651 2.83 -11.29 2.97
CA LEU A 651 4.07 -10.53 2.80
C LEU A 651 4.03 -9.71 1.50
N ASP A 652 4.11 -8.39 1.63
CA ASP A 652 4.07 -7.49 0.48
C ASP A 652 5.38 -7.54 -0.36
N SER A 653 5.45 -6.74 -1.44
CA SER A 653 6.63 -6.73 -2.32
C SER A 653 7.88 -6.17 -1.63
N LEU A 654 7.69 -5.41 -0.54
CA LEU A 654 8.75 -4.77 0.22
C LEU A 654 9.35 -5.75 1.24
N GLU A 655 8.49 -6.43 1.99
CA GLU A 655 8.85 -7.37 3.05
C GLU A 655 9.54 -8.64 2.49
N ARG A 656 9.15 -9.12 1.30
CA ARG A 656 9.83 -10.26 0.64
C ARG A 656 11.30 -10.00 0.28
N LEU A 657 11.60 -8.76 -0.06
CA LEU A 657 12.95 -8.34 -0.41
C LEU A 657 13.77 -8.00 0.85
N GLN A 658 13.13 -7.55 1.93
CA GLN A 658 13.77 -7.52 3.25
C GLN A 658 14.19 -8.92 3.69
N LEU A 659 13.40 -9.94 3.36
CA LEU A 659 13.71 -11.34 3.67
C LEU A 659 14.89 -11.88 2.86
N ALA A 660 14.90 -11.60 1.55
CA ALA A 660 16.04 -11.89 0.70
C ALA A 660 17.32 -11.27 1.27
N HIS A 661 17.27 -9.98 1.57
CA HIS A 661 18.41 -9.21 2.06
C HIS A 661 18.92 -9.69 3.42
N ALA A 662 18.01 -10.02 4.33
CA ALA A 662 18.37 -10.57 5.63
C ALA A 662 19.10 -11.91 5.48
N LEU A 663 18.70 -12.73 4.51
CA LEU A 663 19.34 -14.02 4.23
C LEU A 663 20.66 -13.91 3.50
N GLU A 664 20.77 -12.98 2.55
CA GLU A 664 22.00 -12.59 1.86
C GLU A 664 23.06 -12.08 2.86
N ASP A 665 22.69 -11.14 3.75
CA ASP A 665 23.54 -10.66 4.84
C ASP A 665 23.91 -11.77 5.84
N ALA A 666 22.98 -12.69 6.10
CA ALA A 666 23.17 -13.79 7.03
C ALA A 666 23.87 -15.01 6.44
N PHE A 667 24.21 -15.08 5.16
CA PHE A 667 24.91 -16.24 4.60
C PHE A 667 26.08 -15.90 3.66
N GLY A 668 26.12 -14.66 3.15
CA GLY A 668 27.13 -14.16 2.22
C GLY A 668 27.11 -14.88 0.86
N GLY A 669 26.23 -14.47 -0.05
CA GLY A 669 26.04 -15.02 -1.42
C GLY A 669 24.64 -14.66 -1.98
N ARG A 670 24.45 -14.26 -3.25
CA ARG A 670 23.18 -13.64 -3.73
C ARG A 670 22.12 -14.63 -4.14
N PHE A 671 20.85 -14.33 -3.89
CA PHE A 671 19.80 -14.97 -4.66
C PHE A 671 19.83 -14.48 -6.12
N PRO A 672 19.67 -15.37 -7.11
CA PRO A 672 19.32 -14.98 -8.46
C PRO A 672 18.02 -14.18 -8.44
N GLU A 673 17.98 -13.13 -9.24
CA GLU A 673 16.98 -12.07 -9.13
C GLU A 673 15.58 -12.54 -9.59
N ASP A 674 15.55 -13.71 -10.23
CA ASP A 674 14.38 -14.47 -10.62
C ASP A 674 13.75 -15.29 -9.52
N VAL A 675 14.57 -15.95 -8.72
CA VAL A 675 14.22 -16.88 -7.65
C VAL A 675 13.27 -16.24 -6.62
N LEU A 676 13.48 -14.97 -6.22
CA LEU A 676 12.61 -14.28 -5.25
C LEU A 676 11.18 -14.02 -5.71
N SER A 677 10.98 -13.92 -7.03
CA SER A 677 9.62 -13.79 -7.57
C SER A 677 8.85 -15.09 -7.37
N VAL A 678 9.59 -16.20 -7.30
CA VAL A 678 9.10 -17.55 -7.50
C VAL A 678 8.85 -18.32 -6.26
N ILE A 679 9.76 -18.13 -5.32
CA ILE A 679 9.76 -18.87 -4.11
C ILE A 679 8.43 -18.62 -3.42
N GLU A 680 7.58 -19.62 -3.51
CA GLU A 680 6.29 -19.59 -2.91
C GLU A 680 6.41 -20.14 -1.51
N THR A 681 7.37 -21.03 -1.23
CA THR A 681 7.50 -21.72 0.06
C THR A 681 8.88 -21.58 0.72
N CYS A 682 8.95 -21.74 2.05
CA CYS A 682 10.21 -21.65 2.78
C CYS A 682 11.25 -22.72 2.37
N ARG A 683 10.81 -23.84 1.78
CA ARG A 683 11.61 -24.96 1.28
C ARG A 683 12.33 -24.52 0.02
N GLU A 684 11.60 -23.87 -0.86
CA GLU A 684 12.15 -23.26 -2.07
C GLU A 684 13.12 -22.13 -1.70
N VAL A 685 12.85 -21.32 -0.66
CA VAL A 685 13.85 -20.33 -0.16
C VAL A 685 15.10 -21.06 0.32
N THR A 686 14.93 -22.14 1.06
CA THR A 686 16.04 -22.89 1.66
C THR A 686 16.91 -23.57 0.61
N LEU A 687 16.28 -24.24 -0.35
CA LEU A 687 16.96 -24.85 -1.50
C LEU A 687 17.64 -23.78 -2.35
N ALA A 688 17.05 -22.60 -2.50
CA ALA A 688 17.68 -21.47 -3.17
C ALA A 688 18.92 -20.96 -2.43
N VAL A 689 18.88 -20.79 -1.10
CA VAL A 689 20.08 -20.39 -0.33
C VAL A 689 21.18 -21.45 -0.45
N GLN A 690 20.83 -22.74 -0.41
CA GLN A 690 21.80 -23.82 -0.59
C GLN A 690 22.43 -23.86 -1.99
N THR A 691 21.63 -23.56 -3.01
CA THR A 691 22.02 -23.68 -4.42
C THR A 691 22.82 -22.47 -4.88
N TYR A 692 22.49 -21.27 -4.40
CA TYR A 692 23.03 -20.02 -4.95
C TYR A 692 23.87 -19.18 -3.98
N ILE A 693 23.72 -19.35 -2.67
CA ILE A 693 24.35 -18.47 -1.66
C ILE A 693 25.50 -19.18 -0.93
N GLY A 694 25.21 -20.32 -0.30
CA GLY A 694 26.14 -21.01 0.60
C GLY A 694 25.59 -21.14 2.02
N THR A 695 26.38 -21.69 2.95
CA THR A 695 25.86 -22.26 4.22
C THR A 695 26.39 -21.62 5.55
N LYS A 696 26.95 -20.37 5.61
CA LYS A 696 27.57 -19.75 6.84
C LYS A 696 27.27 -18.21 7.16
N ALA A 697 27.02 -17.73 8.42
CA ALA A 697 26.47 -16.37 8.84
C ALA A 697 27.32 -15.27 9.65
N ARG A 698 26.91 -13.93 9.76
CA ARG A 698 27.61 -12.69 10.41
C ARG A 698 26.73 -11.60 11.21
N THR A 699 27.22 -10.58 12.02
CA THR A 699 26.41 -9.71 13.02
C THR A 699 26.80 -8.19 13.44
N ARG A 700 25.82 -7.19 13.51
CA ARG A 700 25.48 -5.93 14.39
C ARG A 700 25.95 -4.39 14.28
N ASN A 701 25.12 -3.41 14.81
CA ASN A 701 24.92 -1.91 14.54
C ASN A 701 24.55 -0.93 15.77
N LEU A 702 24.72 0.45 15.75
CA LEU A 702 24.02 1.57 16.56
C LEU A 702 24.65 3.04 16.55
N SER A 703 23.88 4.16 16.35
CA SER A 703 23.77 5.40 17.23
C SER A 703 23.18 6.70 16.58
N SER A 704 22.11 7.27 17.17
CA SER A 704 21.32 8.46 16.75
C SER A 704 21.07 9.43 17.93
N LEU A 705 21.76 10.58 18.02
CA LEU A 705 21.63 11.49 19.18
C LEU A 705 21.59 13.00 18.86
N THR A 706 21.81 13.42 17.62
CA THR A 706 22.10 14.84 17.32
C THR A 706 20.88 15.70 16.96
N ASP A 707 19.70 15.08 16.78
CA ASP A 707 18.52 15.70 16.15
C ASP A 707 17.64 16.56 17.09
N GLN A 708 18.07 16.77 18.34
CA GLN A 708 17.21 17.39 19.37
C GLN A 708 17.16 18.93 19.36
N LEU A 709 18.00 19.64 18.61
CA LEU A 709 18.26 21.06 18.89
C LEU A 709 17.52 22.10 18.02
N SER A 710 16.79 21.74 16.95
CA SER A 710 16.33 22.74 15.96
C SER A 710 14.85 23.19 16.08
N ARG A 711 14.12 22.82 17.13
CA ARG A 711 12.65 22.99 17.21
C ARG A 711 12.12 24.34 17.73
N GLU A 712 12.97 25.30 18.05
CA GLU A 712 12.58 26.36 19.02
C GLU A 712 11.86 27.62 18.50
N ASN A 713 11.55 27.84 17.21
CA ASN A 713 10.90 29.11 16.81
C ASN A 713 9.92 29.03 15.61
N ARG A 714 8.66 28.65 15.85
CA ARG A 714 7.54 28.88 14.91
C ARG A 714 6.34 29.47 15.65
N ASP A 715 5.69 30.47 15.06
CA ASP A 715 4.58 31.21 15.66
C ASP A 715 3.25 30.41 15.56
N ILE A 716 2.50 30.35 16.66
CA ILE A 716 1.40 29.38 16.89
C ILE A 716 0.08 29.90 16.30
N GLN A 717 -0.56 29.16 15.38
CA GLN A 717 -1.79 29.59 14.71
C GLN A 717 -3.04 29.28 15.54
N PRO A 718 -4.15 30.03 15.39
CA PRO A 718 -5.42 29.73 16.05
C PRO A 718 -5.90 28.30 15.87
N ALA A 719 -5.68 27.64 14.71
CA ALA A 719 -6.04 26.23 14.53
C ALA A 719 -5.22 25.26 15.42
N ASP A 720 -4.04 25.69 15.90
CA ASP A 720 -3.16 24.92 16.77
C ASP A 720 -3.52 25.07 18.27
N TYR A 721 -4.35 26.06 18.64
CA TYR A 721 -4.76 26.28 20.05
C TYR A 721 -6.25 26.59 20.29
N GLN A 722 -7.06 26.79 19.24
CA GLN A 722 -8.49 27.03 19.31
C GLN A 722 -9.25 25.82 18.77
N PHE A 723 -9.93 25.11 19.66
CA PHE A 723 -10.62 23.85 19.36
C PHE A 723 -11.73 24.00 18.30
N ALA A 724 -12.43 25.14 18.29
CA ALA A 724 -13.45 25.44 17.29
C ALA A 724 -12.85 25.58 15.88
N GLU A 725 -11.58 25.97 15.80
CA GLU A 725 -10.84 26.14 14.56
C GLU A 725 -10.11 24.87 14.13
N MET A 726 -10.06 23.85 15.00
CA MET A 726 -9.44 22.56 14.71
C MET A 726 -10.15 21.88 13.55
N ALA A 727 -9.32 21.46 12.63
CA ALA A 727 -9.63 20.75 11.42
C ALA A 727 -10.48 19.49 11.72
N GLU A 728 -10.20 18.81 12.84
CA GLU A 728 -10.94 17.69 13.43
C GLU A 728 -12.37 18.04 13.80
N TYR A 729 -12.56 19.13 14.54
CA TYR A 729 -13.86 19.53 15.05
C TYR A 729 -14.78 20.06 13.94
N LYS A 730 -14.23 20.86 13.01
CA LYS A 730 -14.98 21.35 11.83
C LYS A 730 -15.51 20.22 10.94
N ARG A 731 -14.75 19.12 10.84
CA ARG A 731 -15.15 17.93 10.07
C ARG A 731 -16.23 17.10 10.77
N LEU A 732 -16.16 17.00 12.10
CA LEU A 732 -17.24 16.45 12.90
C LEU A 732 -18.53 17.27 12.68
N GLN A 733 -18.43 18.60 12.63
CA GLN A 733 -19.56 19.46 12.30
C GLN A 733 -20.10 19.20 10.90
N GLN A 734 -19.24 19.07 9.88
CA GLN A 734 -19.66 18.75 8.51
C GLN A 734 -20.34 17.38 8.39
N GLN A 735 -19.83 16.34 9.08
CA GLN A 735 -20.48 15.03 9.13
C GLN A 735 -21.85 15.08 9.82
N ALA A 736 -21.99 15.86 10.91
CA ALA A 736 -23.28 16.07 11.56
C ALA A 736 -24.28 16.76 10.63
N THR A 737 -23.83 17.70 9.78
CA THR A 737 -24.65 18.36 8.77
C THR A 737 -25.06 17.40 7.64
N LEU A 738 -24.15 16.58 7.11
CA LEU A 738 -24.46 15.56 6.08
C LEU A 738 -25.52 14.56 6.55
N LEU A 739 -25.41 14.05 7.78
CA LEU A 739 -26.43 13.17 8.37
C LEU A 739 -27.82 13.84 8.41
N SER A 740 -27.87 15.16 8.66
CA SER A 740 -29.14 15.90 8.72
C SER A 740 -29.87 16.01 7.38
N PHE A 741 -29.14 15.94 6.24
CA PHE A 741 -29.73 16.01 4.89
C PHE A 741 -30.43 14.70 4.46
N THR A 742 -30.08 13.56 5.06
CA THR A 742 -30.75 12.27 4.78
C THR A 742 -32.21 12.20 5.26
N GLY A 743 -32.68 13.20 6.00
CA GLY A 743 -33.99 13.21 6.65
C GLY A 743 -34.13 12.22 7.82
N ILE A 744 -33.11 11.40 8.06
CA ILE A 744 -33.04 10.47 9.19
C ILE A 744 -32.28 11.19 10.32
N PRO A 745 -32.90 11.40 11.49
CA PRO A 745 -32.23 12.06 12.61
C PRO A 745 -30.94 11.35 13.00
N ASN A 746 -29.94 12.10 13.49
CA ASN A 746 -28.70 11.52 13.98
C ASN A 746 -29.02 10.45 15.05
N PRO A 747 -28.70 9.16 14.80
CA PRO A 747 -28.99 8.08 15.75
C PRO A 747 -28.09 8.14 17.00
N TYR A 748 -27.05 8.97 16.99
CA TYR A 748 -26.13 9.14 18.11
C TYR A 748 -26.58 10.28 19.04
N PHE A 749 -26.27 10.14 20.33
CA PHE A 749 -26.61 11.12 21.39
C PHE A 749 -28.10 11.35 21.62
N THR A 750 -28.95 10.36 21.30
CA THR A 750 -30.36 10.34 21.66
C THR A 750 -30.55 10.52 23.17
N ARG A 751 -31.50 11.39 23.57
CA ARG A 751 -31.70 11.75 24.97
C ARG A 751 -32.73 10.83 25.60
N HIS A 752 -32.29 10.07 26.61
CA HIS A 752 -33.14 9.24 27.44
C HIS A 752 -33.62 10.04 28.65
N GLU A 753 -34.93 10.07 28.91
CA GLU A 753 -35.53 10.91 29.97
C GLU A 753 -35.66 10.21 31.33
N GLY A 754 -35.23 8.95 31.43
CA GLY A 754 -35.37 8.16 32.65
C GLY A 754 -34.47 6.93 32.67
N ILE A 755 -34.79 5.99 33.57
CA ILE A 755 -34.08 4.71 33.69
C ILE A 755 -34.31 3.91 32.40
N THR A 756 -33.23 3.45 31.78
CA THR A 756 -33.27 2.62 30.56
C THR A 756 -33.15 1.13 30.92
N ASN A 757 -34.29 0.43 30.91
CA ASN A 757 -34.40 -1.01 31.13
C ASN A 757 -34.81 -1.72 29.82
N ASP A 758 -35.84 -2.57 29.87
CA ASP A 758 -36.57 -3.09 28.70
C ASP A 758 -37.36 -2.00 27.97
N ARG A 759 -37.61 -0.87 28.65
CA ARG A 759 -38.25 0.32 28.11
C ARG A 759 -37.38 1.55 28.31
N THR A 760 -37.65 2.56 27.50
CA THR A 760 -37.08 3.90 27.62
C THR A 760 -38.06 4.95 27.13
N VAL A 761 -37.88 6.19 27.60
CA VAL A 761 -38.55 7.37 27.06
C VAL A 761 -37.54 8.19 26.28
N ILE A 762 -37.82 8.45 25.00
CA ILE A 762 -37.03 9.31 24.10
C ILE A 762 -38.00 10.27 23.41
N ASP A 763 -37.70 11.56 23.48
CA ASP A 763 -38.53 12.64 22.90
C ASP A 763 -40.01 12.53 23.33
N GLY A 764 -40.26 12.21 24.60
CA GLY A 764 -41.59 11.98 25.16
C GLY A 764 -42.31 10.69 24.74
N HIS A 765 -41.69 9.84 23.91
CA HIS A 765 -42.25 8.57 23.46
C HIS A 765 -41.68 7.39 24.25
N GLU A 766 -42.56 6.52 24.77
CA GLU A 766 -42.14 5.26 25.39
C GLU A 766 -41.86 4.21 24.31
N LEU A 767 -40.66 3.62 24.35
CA LEU A 767 -40.14 2.66 23.37
C LEU A 767 -39.62 1.40 24.07
N ILE A 768 -39.73 0.25 23.42
CA ILE A 768 -39.02 -0.98 23.83
C ILE A 768 -37.54 -0.79 23.51
N SER A 769 -36.66 -0.95 24.49
CA SER A 769 -35.24 -0.60 24.38
C SER A 769 -34.35 -1.81 24.23
N TRP A 770 -33.66 -1.90 23.10
CA TRP A 770 -32.64 -2.91 22.82
C TRP A 770 -31.23 -2.33 22.79
N SER A 771 -31.08 -1.07 23.19
CA SER A 771 -29.83 -0.29 23.12
C SER A 771 -29.18 -0.08 24.50
N SER A 772 -29.64 -0.79 25.52
CA SER A 772 -29.15 -0.70 26.90
C SER A 772 -28.29 -1.90 27.25
N TYR A 773 -27.17 -1.64 27.92
CA TYR A 773 -26.33 -2.69 28.49
C TYR A 773 -26.76 -3.13 29.90
N ASN A 774 -27.93 -2.69 30.36
CA ASN A 774 -28.48 -3.01 31.68
C ASN A 774 -29.05 -4.44 31.73
N TYR A 775 -28.19 -5.44 31.52
CA TYR A 775 -28.56 -6.84 31.30
C TYR A 775 -29.41 -7.45 32.42
N LEU A 776 -29.22 -6.99 33.65
CA LEU A 776 -29.88 -7.54 34.84
C LEU A 776 -30.87 -6.58 35.51
N GLY A 777 -31.12 -5.41 34.89
CA GLY A 777 -32.00 -4.38 35.45
C GLY A 777 -31.44 -3.71 36.71
N MET A 778 -30.12 -3.68 36.88
CA MET A 778 -29.47 -3.14 38.09
C MET A 778 -29.44 -1.60 38.07
N SER A 779 -29.27 -1.00 36.90
CA SER A 779 -29.42 0.45 36.76
C SER A 779 -30.89 0.80 36.98
N GLY A 780 -31.21 1.40 38.13
CA GLY A 780 -32.58 1.73 38.54
C GLY A 780 -33.22 0.74 39.52
N ASP A 781 -32.50 -0.29 39.97
CA ASP A 781 -32.96 -1.13 41.07
C ASP A 781 -33.04 -0.31 42.38
N PRO A 782 -34.13 -0.40 43.17
CA PRO A 782 -34.29 0.39 44.39
C PRO A 782 -33.15 0.19 45.40
N ALA A 783 -32.67 -1.04 45.58
CA ALA A 783 -31.63 -1.35 46.56
C ALA A 783 -30.25 -0.84 46.11
N VAL A 784 -29.97 -0.90 44.80
CA VAL A 784 -28.74 -0.30 44.22
C VAL A 784 -28.75 1.21 44.39
N THR A 785 -29.90 1.84 44.12
CA THR A 785 -30.10 3.29 44.25
C THR A 785 -29.92 3.74 45.71
N GLU A 786 -30.55 3.03 46.65
CA GLU A 786 -30.43 3.32 48.08
C GLU A 786 -28.99 3.18 48.57
N ALA A 787 -28.28 2.13 48.16
CA ALA A 787 -26.87 1.93 48.51
C ALA A 787 -25.97 3.09 48.02
N ALA A 788 -26.20 3.57 46.80
CA ALA A 788 -25.48 4.73 46.26
C ALA A 788 -25.78 6.00 47.08
N CYS A 789 -27.06 6.24 47.43
CA CYS A 789 -27.47 7.38 48.26
C CYS A 789 -26.82 7.33 49.66
N GLU A 790 -26.79 6.18 50.32
CA GLU A 790 -26.15 6.03 51.63
C GLU A 790 -24.64 6.23 51.55
N ALA A 791 -24.00 5.75 50.49
CA ALA A 791 -22.57 5.99 50.26
C ALA A 791 -22.27 7.48 50.06
N ILE A 792 -23.15 8.23 49.36
CA ILE A 792 -23.01 9.69 49.25
C ILE A 792 -23.08 10.35 50.63
N LYS A 793 -24.07 9.99 51.46
CA LYS A 793 -24.21 10.56 52.81
C LYS A 793 -23.00 10.27 53.70
N ARG A 794 -22.45 9.05 53.61
CA ARG A 794 -21.36 8.59 54.48
C ARG A 794 -19.97 9.00 54.01
N TYR A 795 -19.70 8.86 52.71
CA TYR A 795 -18.35 8.95 52.15
C TYR A 795 -18.16 10.15 51.21
N GLY A 796 -19.24 10.83 50.84
CA GLY A 796 -19.26 11.89 49.83
C GLY A 796 -19.32 11.34 48.41
N THR A 797 -19.32 12.26 47.43
CA THR A 797 -19.49 11.95 46.01
C THR A 797 -18.18 11.68 45.27
N SER A 798 -17.02 11.86 45.92
CA SER A 798 -15.69 11.77 45.29
C SER A 798 -14.66 11.10 46.22
N VAL A 799 -13.63 10.53 45.59
CA VAL A 799 -12.40 10.04 46.24
C VAL A 799 -11.38 11.14 46.51
N SER A 800 -11.56 12.33 45.92
CA SER A 800 -10.78 13.55 46.15
C SER A 800 -9.31 13.54 45.68
N ALA A 801 -8.66 12.39 45.48
CA ALA A 801 -7.40 12.25 44.76
C ALA A 801 -7.14 10.79 44.31
N SER A 802 -5.93 10.51 43.83
CA SER A 802 -5.43 9.14 43.62
C SER A 802 -5.35 8.39 44.94
N ARG A 803 -5.80 7.12 44.93
CA ARG A 803 -5.84 6.25 46.11
C ARG A 803 -4.46 5.96 46.69
N LEU A 804 -3.40 6.01 45.87
CA LEU A 804 -2.03 5.83 46.35
C LEU A 804 -1.58 6.99 47.24
N VAL A 805 -2.04 8.21 46.95
CA VAL A 805 -1.57 9.45 47.60
C VAL A 805 -2.47 9.86 48.76
N SER A 806 -3.79 9.84 48.58
CA SER A 806 -4.75 10.26 49.61
C SER A 806 -5.30 9.12 50.47
N GLY A 807 -4.87 7.88 50.21
CA GLY A 807 -5.47 6.69 50.77
C GLY A 807 -6.82 6.34 50.13
N GLU A 808 -7.37 5.20 50.54
CA GLU A 808 -8.63 4.66 50.03
C GLU A 808 -9.72 4.62 51.10
N LYS A 809 -10.98 4.74 50.66
CA LYS A 809 -12.16 4.53 51.52
C LYS A 809 -12.48 3.05 51.59
N THR A 810 -13.06 2.60 52.71
CA THR A 810 -13.36 1.17 52.95
C THR A 810 -14.20 0.53 51.85
N ILE A 811 -15.17 1.27 51.29
CA ILE A 811 -16.05 0.78 50.23
C ILE A 811 -15.32 0.34 48.95
N HIS A 812 -14.12 0.86 48.65
CA HIS A 812 -13.34 0.39 47.49
C HIS A 812 -12.80 -1.01 47.71
N ARG A 813 -12.22 -1.27 48.89
CA ARG A 813 -11.72 -2.59 49.25
C ARG A 813 -12.86 -3.59 49.43
N GLU A 814 -14.01 -3.15 49.96
CA GLU A 814 -15.21 -3.99 50.02
C GLU A 814 -15.68 -4.40 48.61
N LEU A 815 -15.67 -3.49 47.63
CA LEU A 815 -15.99 -3.81 46.24
C LEU A 815 -14.94 -4.72 45.60
N GLU A 816 -13.66 -4.40 45.72
CA GLU A 816 -12.55 -5.19 45.15
C GLU A 816 -12.53 -6.61 45.70
N GLN A 817 -12.70 -6.76 47.01
CA GLN A 817 -12.83 -8.07 47.63
C GLN A 817 -14.10 -8.78 47.16
N GLY A 818 -15.22 -8.07 47.07
CA GLY A 818 -16.46 -8.63 46.55
C GLY A 818 -16.30 -9.18 45.12
N LEU A 819 -15.64 -8.43 44.23
CA LEU A 819 -15.35 -8.86 42.85
C LEU A 819 -14.43 -10.08 42.83
N ALA A 820 -13.36 -10.08 43.63
CA ALA A 820 -12.45 -11.22 43.75
C ALA A 820 -13.18 -12.47 44.27
N ASP A 821 -13.97 -12.34 45.33
CA ASP A 821 -14.78 -13.41 45.93
C ASP A 821 -15.84 -13.94 44.94
N PHE A 822 -16.46 -13.05 44.17
CA PHE A 822 -17.48 -13.42 43.20
C PHE A 822 -16.90 -14.18 42.02
N LEU A 823 -15.77 -13.72 41.47
CA LEU A 823 -15.06 -14.42 40.40
C LEU A 823 -14.39 -15.70 40.91
N GLY A 824 -13.95 -15.73 42.17
CA GLY A 824 -13.20 -16.83 42.78
C GLY A 824 -11.68 -16.71 42.64
N VAL A 825 -11.16 -15.48 42.54
CA VAL A 825 -9.71 -15.18 42.43
C VAL A 825 -9.19 -14.49 43.70
N ASP A 826 -7.90 -14.19 43.75
CA ASP A 826 -7.23 -13.80 44.99
C ASP A 826 -7.47 -12.33 45.37
N ASP A 827 -7.32 -11.40 44.43
CA ASP A 827 -7.59 -9.97 44.65
C ASP A 827 -8.12 -9.32 43.35
N ALA A 828 -8.64 -8.10 43.49
CA ALA A 828 -9.01 -7.27 42.37
C ALA A 828 -8.61 -5.81 42.59
N ILE A 829 -8.50 -5.08 41.50
CA ILE A 829 -8.30 -3.63 41.47
C ILE A 829 -9.37 -2.99 40.60
N THR A 830 -9.98 -1.92 41.11
CA THR A 830 -10.99 -1.15 40.38
C THR A 830 -10.41 0.12 39.77
N LEU A 831 -10.85 0.41 38.55
CA LEU A 831 -10.42 1.51 37.69
C LEU A 831 -11.65 2.29 37.21
N VAL A 832 -11.46 3.52 36.76
CA VAL A 832 -12.58 4.47 36.51
C VAL A 832 -13.27 4.29 35.16
N GLY A 833 -12.63 3.63 34.19
CA GLY A 833 -13.24 3.34 32.89
C GLY A 833 -13.02 1.90 32.45
N GLY A 834 -14.06 1.27 31.90
CA GLY A 834 -13.94 -0.08 31.31
C GLY A 834 -12.98 -0.10 30.12
N HIS A 835 -13.13 0.83 29.16
CA HIS A 835 -12.25 0.92 27.99
C HIS A 835 -10.77 1.12 28.38
N SER A 836 -10.51 2.12 29.23
CA SER A 836 -9.17 2.46 29.68
C SER A 836 -8.54 1.41 30.59
N THR A 837 -9.33 0.47 31.15
CA THR A 837 -8.80 -0.67 31.91
C THR A 837 -7.94 -1.58 31.04
N ASN A 838 -8.36 -1.87 29.80
CA ASN A 838 -7.54 -2.64 28.85
C ASN A 838 -6.30 -1.84 28.41
N GLU A 839 -6.48 -0.58 28.04
CA GLU A 839 -5.39 0.31 27.60
C GLU A 839 -4.29 0.41 28.66
N THR A 840 -4.66 0.70 29.91
CA THR A 840 -3.70 0.85 31.00
C THR A 840 -3.08 -0.48 31.41
N THR A 841 -3.78 -1.60 31.32
CA THR A 841 -3.28 -2.88 31.82
C THR A 841 -2.35 -3.53 30.80
N ILE A 842 -2.79 -3.65 29.54
CA ILE A 842 -1.98 -4.24 28.47
C ILE A 842 -0.78 -3.33 28.15
N GLY A 843 -1.03 -2.02 28.01
CA GLY A 843 0.01 -1.03 27.71
C GLY A 843 1.10 -0.91 28.77
N HIS A 844 0.81 -1.33 30.01
CA HIS A 844 1.75 -1.28 31.14
C HIS A 844 2.47 -2.60 31.41
N LEU A 845 1.77 -3.73 31.24
CA LEU A 845 2.34 -5.04 31.56
C LEU A 845 3.31 -5.55 30.48
N PHE A 846 3.09 -5.18 29.22
CA PHE A 846 3.81 -5.70 28.05
C PHE A 846 4.60 -4.60 27.34
N GLY A 847 5.64 -5.00 26.60
CA GLY A 847 6.60 -4.08 26.00
C GLY A 847 7.31 -4.65 24.77
N PRO A 848 8.25 -3.88 24.16
CA PRO A 848 9.14 -4.39 23.13
C PRO A 848 9.83 -5.71 23.54
N GLY A 849 9.81 -6.70 22.65
CA GLY A 849 10.31 -8.06 22.91
C GLY A 849 9.29 -9.04 23.51
N ASP A 850 8.08 -8.58 23.82
CA ASP A 850 6.93 -9.44 24.13
C ASP A 850 6.00 -9.57 22.91
N LEU A 851 5.07 -10.53 22.96
CA LEU A 851 4.07 -10.81 21.93
C LEU A 851 2.66 -10.74 22.52
N ILE A 852 1.73 -10.14 21.79
CA ILE A 852 0.31 -10.14 22.10
C ILE A 852 -0.43 -10.84 20.97
N LEU A 853 -1.06 -11.96 21.28
CA LEU A 853 -1.94 -12.71 20.40
C LEU A 853 -3.37 -12.38 20.78
N HIS A 854 -4.15 -11.87 19.84
CA HIS A 854 -5.55 -11.50 20.10
C HIS A 854 -6.47 -12.11 19.04
N ASP A 855 -7.72 -12.34 19.42
CA ASP A 855 -8.75 -12.75 18.49
C ASP A 855 -8.98 -11.65 17.41
N ALA A 856 -9.27 -12.06 16.17
CA ALA A 856 -9.50 -11.15 15.04
C ALA A 856 -10.68 -10.19 15.28
N LEU A 857 -11.67 -10.59 16.09
CA LEU A 857 -12.83 -9.77 16.44
C LEU A 857 -12.70 -9.10 17.82
N ALA A 858 -11.51 -9.14 18.43
CA ALA A 858 -11.27 -8.52 19.72
C ALA A 858 -11.59 -7.01 19.70
N HIS A 859 -12.25 -6.55 20.76
CA HIS A 859 -12.73 -5.20 20.91
C HIS A 859 -11.60 -4.16 20.85
N ASN A 860 -11.89 -2.97 20.33
CA ASN A 860 -10.89 -1.92 20.08
C ASN A 860 -10.04 -1.57 21.32
N SER A 861 -10.59 -1.67 22.54
CA SER A 861 -9.82 -1.43 23.78
C SER A 861 -8.61 -2.36 23.95
N ILE A 862 -8.73 -3.63 23.53
CA ILE A 862 -7.64 -4.60 23.54
C ILE A 862 -6.58 -4.19 22.52
N MET A 863 -7.03 -3.78 21.32
CA MET A 863 -6.16 -3.32 20.24
C MET A 863 -5.36 -2.06 20.61
N GLN A 864 -6.02 -1.05 21.21
CA GLN A 864 -5.33 0.15 21.68
C GLN A 864 -4.33 -0.17 22.79
N GLY A 865 -4.70 -1.05 23.74
CA GLY A 865 -3.76 -1.53 24.75
C GLY A 865 -2.54 -2.23 24.16
N ALA A 866 -2.73 -3.08 23.14
CA ALA A 866 -1.63 -3.73 22.45
C ALA A 866 -0.73 -2.74 21.69
N ILE A 867 -1.30 -1.73 21.02
CA ILE A 867 -0.54 -0.66 20.35
C ILE A 867 0.28 0.14 21.35
N LEU A 868 -0.34 0.58 22.46
CA LEU A 868 0.31 1.36 23.51
C LEU A 868 1.44 0.60 24.21
N SER A 869 1.36 -0.74 24.27
CA SER A 869 2.42 -1.56 24.83
C SER A 869 3.72 -1.54 24.02
N GLY A 870 3.67 -1.29 22.71
CA GLY A 870 4.83 -1.44 21.82
C GLY A 870 5.31 -2.89 21.64
N ALA A 871 4.57 -3.89 22.15
CA ALA A 871 4.79 -5.31 21.87
C ALA A 871 4.42 -5.66 20.42
N ARG A 872 4.96 -6.78 19.91
CA ARG A 872 4.54 -7.35 18.62
C ARG A 872 3.09 -7.87 18.78
N ARG A 873 2.18 -7.62 17.81
CA ARG A 873 0.72 -7.86 17.97
C ARG A 873 0.01 -8.62 16.82
N ARG A 874 -0.31 -9.91 17.03
CA ARG A 874 -0.83 -10.85 16.01
C ARG A 874 -2.31 -11.09 16.23
N GLY A 875 -3.09 -10.97 15.17
CA GLY A 875 -4.43 -11.56 15.14
C GLY A 875 -4.38 -13.06 14.87
N PHE A 876 -5.23 -13.83 15.54
CA PHE A 876 -5.64 -15.17 15.09
C PHE A 876 -7.12 -15.14 14.70
N ASP A 877 -7.53 -16.02 13.79
CA ASP A 877 -8.88 -16.12 13.29
C ASP A 877 -9.87 -16.33 14.43
N HIS A 878 -11.07 -15.77 14.26
CA HIS A 878 -12.07 -15.72 15.30
C HIS A 878 -12.39 -17.10 15.91
N ASN A 879 -12.27 -17.21 17.24
CA ASN A 879 -12.45 -18.43 18.03
C ASN A 879 -11.58 -19.64 17.64
N ALA A 880 -10.52 -19.43 16.83
CA ALA A 880 -9.68 -20.51 16.32
C ALA A 880 -8.53 -20.88 17.30
N TRP A 881 -8.87 -21.48 18.44
CA TRP A 881 -7.86 -21.91 19.44
C TRP A 881 -6.83 -22.90 18.87
N GLN A 882 -7.18 -23.67 17.84
CA GLN A 882 -6.26 -24.57 17.14
C GLN A 882 -5.22 -23.80 16.34
N GLN A 883 -5.63 -22.69 15.71
CA GLN A 883 -4.73 -21.79 15.02
C GLN A 883 -3.83 -21.11 16.05
N LEU A 884 -4.38 -20.64 17.17
CA LEU A 884 -3.61 -20.12 18.30
C LEU A 884 -2.58 -21.15 18.83
N ASP A 885 -2.97 -22.41 18.98
CA ASP A 885 -2.08 -23.48 19.42
C ASP A 885 -0.94 -23.73 18.43
N THR A 886 -1.27 -23.76 17.13
CA THR A 886 -0.29 -23.86 16.04
C THR A 886 0.66 -22.67 16.07
N ILE A 887 0.09 -21.49 16.28
CA ILE A 887 0.82 -20.24 16.43
C ILE A 887 1.84 -20.32 17.55
N LEU A 888 1.42 -20.75 18.74
CA LEU A 888 2.29 -20.81 19.89
C LEU A 888 3.31 -21.96 19.82
N LYS A 889 2.96 -23.10 19.22
CA LYS A 889 3.91 -24.20 18.98
C LYS A 889 5.17 -23.73 18.25
N GLU A 890 5.03 -22.76 17.37
CA GLU A 890 6.11 -22.34 16.50
C GLU A 890 6.90 -21.17 17.05
N ILE A 891 6.23 -20.09 17.46
CA ILE A 891 6.95 -18.84 17.79
C ILE A 891 7.00 -18.54 19.28
N ARG A 892 6.40 -19.36 20.17
CA ARG A 892 6.36 -19.05 21.61
C ARG A 892 7.75 -18.81 22.21
N HIS A 893 8.77 -19.54 21.74
CA HIS A 893 10.13 -19.46 22.27
C HIS A 893 10.89 -18.20 21.85
N GLU A 894 10.42 -17.47 20.83
CA GLU A 894 11.06 -16.24 20.34
C GLU A 894 10.79 -15.01 21.21
N TYR A 895 9.81 -15.08 22.12
CA TYR A 895 9.36 -13.94 22.92
C TYR A 895 9.57 -14.14 24.41
N ARG A 896 9.97 -13.05 25.07
CA ARG A 896 10.16 -13.01 26.51
C ARG A 896 8.85 -13.34 27.24
N ARG A 897 7.76 -12.66 26.90
CA ARG A 897 6.41 -12.93 27.41
C ARG A 897 5.42 -12.97 26.25
N VAL A 898 4.38 -13.78 26.39
CA VAL A 898 3.27 -13.82 25.44
C VAL A 898 1.97 -13.67 26.20
N LEU A 899 1.14 -12.74 25.75
CA LEU A 899 -0.24 -12.56 26.19
C LEU A 899 -1.18 -13.10 25.12
N VAL A 900 -2.10 -13.98 25.49
CA VAL A 900 -3.27 -14.32 24.69
C VAL A 900 -4.46 -13.52 25.23
N VAL A 901 -5.18 -12.82 24.38
CA VAL A 901 -6.37 -12.03 24.76
C VAL A 901 -7.59 -12.47 23.97
N ILE A 902 -8.68 -12.80 24.68
CA ILE A 902 -9.99 -13.15 24.12
C ILE A 902 -11.10 -12.42 24.90
N GLU A 903 -12.29 -12.29 24.31
CA GLU A 903 -13.50 -11.83 25.02
C GLU A 903 -14.29 -13.01 25.57
N GLY A 904 -14.92 -12.87 26.73
CA GLY A 904 -15.82 -13.89 27.28
C GLY A 904 -17.16 -13.97 26.53
N VAL A 905 -17.65 -12.85 25.98
CA VAL A 905 -18.73 -12.75 24.98
C VAL A 905 -18.35 -11.63 24.02
N TYR A 906 -18.28 -11.90 22.72
CA TYR A 906 -17.89 -10.94 21.71
C TYR A 906 -18.99 -9.91 21.46
N SER A 907 -18.66 -8.63 21.69
CA SER A 907 -19.64 -7.54 21.68
C SER A 907 -20.33 -7.30 20.34
N MET A 908 -19.70 -7.66 19.22
CA MET A 908 -20.20 -7.37 17.86
C MET A 908 -21.00 -8.53 17.26
N ASP A 909 -20.67 -9.76 17.64
CA ASP A 909 -21.13 -10.99 16.97
C ASP A 909 -22.00 -11.86 17.89
N GLY A 910 -21.93 -11.65 19.20
CA GLY A 910 -22.85 -12.25 20.16
C GLY A 910 -22.60 -13.73 20.44
N ASP A 911 -21.40 -14.19 20.15
CA ASP A 911 -20.89 -15.52 20.45
C ASP A 911 -19.79 -15.44 21.53
N TYR A 912 -19.14 -16.57 21.80
CA TYR A 912 -18.15 -16.71 22.89
C TYR A 912 -17.14 -17.81 22.59
N PRO A 913 -15.91 -17.75 23.14
CA PRO A 913 -14.87 -18.73 22.90
C PRO A 913 -15.07 -20.02 23.69
N ASP A 914 -14.49 -21.11 23.20
CA ASP A 914 -14.30 -22.35 23.95
C ASP A 914 -13.15 -22.18 24.97
N LEU A 915 -13.44 -21.50 26.09
CA LEU A 915 -12.45 -21.14 27.11
C LEU A 915 -11.60 -22.32 27.60
N PRO A 916 -12.14 -23.53 27.88
CA PRO A 916 -11.34 -24.70 28.26
C PRO A 916 -10.18 -24.97 27.30
N LYS A 917 -10.41 -24.79 25.99
CA LYS A 917 -9.37 -24.99 24.99
C LYS A 917 -8.30 -23.91 24.99
N PHE A 918 -8.67 -22.66 25.21
CA PHE A 918 -7.69 -21.58 25.38
C PHE A 918 -6.85 -21.77 26.65
N VAL A 919 -7.44 -22.31 27.73
CA VAL A 919 -6.71 -22.65 28.96
C VAL A 919 -5.75 -23.83 28.73
N GLU A 920 -6.17 -24.89 28.04
CA GLU A 920 -5.27 -25.99 27.64
C GLU A 920 -4.07 -25.45 26.84
N VAL A 921 -4.31 -24.54 25.90
CA VAL A 921 -3.27 -23.91 25.07
C VAL A 921 -2.35 -23.03 25.92
N LYS A 922 -2.89 -22.22 26.83
CA LYS A 922 -2.12 -21.41 27.78
C LYS A 922 -1.17 -22.28 28.60
N GLN A 923 -1.68 -23.35 29.21
CA GLN A 923 -0.89 -24.25 30.06
C GLN A 923 0.21 -24.95 29.25
N ARG A 924 -0.14 -25.44 28.05
CA ARG A 924 0.79 -26.10 27.14
C ARG A 924 1.95 -25.19 26.74
N HIS A 925 1.67 -23.94 26.43
CA HIS A 925 2.65 -22.98 25.89
C HIS A 925 3.20 -21.99 26.90
N LYS A 926 2.78 -22.07 28.17
CA LYS A 926 3.23 -21.18 29.25
C LYS A 926 3.09 -19.71 28.88
N THR A 927 1.90 -19.33 28.42
CA THR A 927 1.55 -17.93 28.10
C THR A 927 0.74 -17.31 29.24
N PHE A 928 0.63 -16.00 29.24
CA PHE A 928 -0.46 -15.34 29.96
C PHE A 928 -1.74 -15.44 29.14
N LEU A 929 -2.87 -15.58 29.81
CA LEU A 929 -4.20 -15.51 29.24
C LEU A 929 -4.98 -14.41 29.95
N MET A 930 -5.53 -13.52 29.14
CA MET A 930 -6.44 -12.48 29.56
C MET A 930 -7.79 -12.69 28.92
N VAL A 931 -8.84 -12.63 29.74
CA VAL A 931 -10.22 -12.73 29.28
C VAL A 931 -10.95 -11.43 29.61
N ASP A 932 -11.47 -10.77 28.59
CA ASP A 932 -12.33 -9.60 28.72
C ASP A 932 -13.78 -10.05 28.94
N GLU A 933 -14.19 -10.03 30.20
CA GLU A 933 -15.50 -10.43 30.70
C GLU A 933 -16.58 -9.34 30.53
N ALA A 934 -16.32 -8.26 29.77
CA ALA A 934 -17.18 -7.09 29.79
C ALA A 934 -18.64 -7.36 29.36
N HIS A 935 -18.93 -8.41 28.59
CA HIS A 935 -20.30 -8.80 28.21
C HIS A 935 -20.77 -10.12 28.82
N SER A 936 -19.86 -10.94 29.35
CA SER A 936 -20.16 -12.25 29.93
C SER A 936 -20.37 -12.21 31.45
N ILE A 937 -19.72 -11.28 32.17
CA ILE A 937 -19.95 -11.14 33.62
C ILE A 937 -21.39 -10.70 33.89
N GLY A 938 -22.05 -11.40 34.80
CA GLY A 938 -23.47 -11.23 35.13
C GLY A 938 -24.44 -11.88 34.14
N THR A 939 -23.98 -12.42 33.01
CA THR A 939 -24.89 -12.94 31.96
C THR A 939 -24.63 -14.40 31.63
N MET A 940 -23.39 -14.86 31.82
CA MET A 940 -22.95 -16.23 31.59
C MET A 940 -22.72 -16.98 32.91
N GLY A 941 -22.93 -18.30 32.88
CA GLY A 941 -22.89 -19.15 34.08
C GLY A 941 -24.23 -19.23 34.79
N ALA A 942 -24.32 -20.08 35.81
CA ALA A 942 -25.56 -20.28 36.59
C ALA A 942 -25.85 -19.11 37.54
N HIS A 943 -24.81 -18.45 38.05
CA HIS A 943 -24.92 -17.34 38.99
C HIS A 943 -24.38 -16.02 38.42
N GLY A 944 -24.01 -16.02 37.13
CA GLY A 944 -23.53 -14.83 36.45
C GLY A 944 -22.04 -14.55 36.70
N ARG A 945 -21.23 -15.54 37.03
CA ARG A 945 -19.79 -15.34 37.27
C ARG A 945 -18.95 -15.24 35.99
N GLY A 946 -19.58 -15.29 34.83
CA GLY A 946 -18.90 -15.11 33.55
C GLY A 946 -18.60 -16.42 32.83
N ILE A 947 -17.66 -16.36 31.90
CA ILE A 947 -17.37 -17.47 31.00
C ILE A 947 -16.65 -18.62 31.72
N SER A 948 -15.94 -18.36 32.82
CA SER A 948 -15.35 -19.39 33.68
C SER A 948 -16.40 -20.31 34.29
N GLU A 949 -17.46 -19.77 34.91
CA GLU A 949 -18.55 -20.55 35.49
C GLU A 949 -19.39 -21.25 34.41
N HIS A 950 -19.56 -20.62 33.24
CA HIS A 950 -20.25 -21.25 32.11
C HIS A 950 -19.61 -22.58 31.71
N PHE A 951 -18.29 -22.66 31.72
CA PHE A 951 -17.53 -23.88 31.39
C PHE A 951 -17.09 -24.69 32.62
N GLY A 952 -17.33 -24.21 33.84
CA GLY A 952 -16.87 -24.87 35.07
C GLY A 952 -15.35 -24.88 35.25
N ILE A 953 -14.66 -23.86 34.73
CA ILE A 953 -13.20 -23.71 34.83
C ILE A 953 -12.84 -23.00 36.14
N ASP A 954 -11.77 -23.45 36.81
CA ASP A 954 -11.21 -22.71 37.95
C ASP A 954 -10.72 -21.34 37.44
N PRO A 955 -11.29 -20.22 37.93
CA PRO A 955 -10.93 -18.87 37.48
C PRO A 955 -9.44 -18.55 37.65
N ARG A 956 -8.72 -19.24 38.55
CA ARG A 956 -7.27 -19.09 38.75
C ARG A 956 -6.44 -19.64 37.58
N GLU A 957 -7.04 -20.39 36.67
CA GLU A 957 -6.37 -20.86 35.46
C GLU A 957 -6.20 -19.77 34.39
N VAL A 958 -6.83 -18.60 34.56
CA VAL A 958 -6.66 -17.40 33.74
C VAL A 958 -5.91 -16.34 34.57
N ASP A 959 -4.92 -15.67 33.98
CA ASP A 959 -4.03 -14.77 34.74
C ASP A 959 -4.66 -13.40 34.99
N ILE A 960 -5.42 -12.91 34.01
CA ILE A 960 -5.97 -11.55 34.00
C ILE A 960 -7.44 -11.61 33.60
N TRP A 961 -8.33 -11.37 34.56
CA TRP A 961 -9.73 -11.12 34.29
C TRP A 961 -9.97 -9.64 34.19
N MET A 962 -10.38 -9.17 33.03
CA MET A 962 -10.82 -7.79 32.85
C MET A 962 -12.34 -7.76 32.79
N GLY A 963 -12.97 -6.80 33.48
CA GLY A 963 -14.41 -6.59 33.33
C GLY A 963 -14.81 -5.13 33.46
N THR A 964 -16.09 -4.88 33.17
CA THR A 964 -16.72 -3.56 33.34
C THR A 964 -17.82 -3.59 34.40
N LEU A 965 -17.96 -2.49 35.14
CA LEU A 965 -19.02 -2.27 36.11
C LEU A 965 -20.26 -1.59 35.46
N SER A 966 -20.13 -1.12 34.22
CA SER A 966 -21.14 -0.28 33.55
C SER A 966 -22.28 -1.03 32.87
N LYS A 967 -22.27 -2.36 32.89
CA LYS A 967 -23.28 -3.18 32.24
C LYS A 967 -24.10 -3.92 33.29
N SER A 968 -23.77 -5.18 33.57
CA SER A 968 -24.50 -6.04 34.51
C SER A 968 -24.54 -5.51 35.95
N PHE A 969 -23.61 -4.63 36.35
CA PHE A 969 -23.53 -4.11 37.72
C PHE A 969 -24.12 -2.70 37.88
N GLY A 970 -24.67 -2.09 36.83
CA GLY A 970 -25.41 -0.82 36.93
C GLY A 970 -24.61 0.35 37.51
N SER A 971 -23.28 0.38 37.32
CA SER A 971 -22.38 1.38 37.88
C SER A 971 -21.47 1.99 36.80
N CYS A 972 -20.29 2.49 37.16
CA CYS A 972 -19.26 2.97 36.26
C CYS A 972 -17.91 2.38 36.68
N GLY A 973 -16.97 2.26 35.75
CA GLY A 973 -15.64 1.71 36.00
C GLY A 973 -15.37 0.35 35.37
N GLY A 974 -14.14 -0.09 35.52
CA GLY A 974 -13.67 -1.43 35.16
C GLY A 974 -12.88 -2.05 36.30
N TYR A 975 -12.51 -3.31 36.15
CA TYR A 975 -11.65 -3.98 37.10
C TYR A 975 -10.67 -4.92 36.40
N ILE A 976 -9.53 -5.15 37.06
CA ILE A 976 -8.66 -6.29 36.81
C ILE A 976 -8.70 -7.17 38.05
N ALA A 977 -8.97 -8.46 37.86
CA ALA A 977 -8.97 -9.46 38.92
C ALA A 977 -8.04 -10.61 38.54
N GLY A 978 -7.35 -11.19 39.53
CA GLY A 978 -6.35 -12.22 39.31
C GLY A 978 -5.55 -12.52 40.57
N GLY A 979 -4.28 -12.88 40.40
CA GLY A 979 -3.36 -13.13 41.52
C GLY A 979 -3.03 -11.88 42.33
N ASN A 980 -2.70 -12.06 43.60
CA ASN A 980 -2.30 -10.98 44.51
C ASN A 980 -1.13 -10.15 43.96
N GLU A 981 -0.15 -10.80 43.32
CA GLU A 981 1.05 -10.17 42.78
C GLU A 981 0.71 -9.24 41.62
N LEU A 982 -0.21 -9.66 40.74
CA LEU A 982 -0.70 -8.84 39.63
C LEU A 982 -1.36 -7.57 40.17
N VAL A 983 -2.31 -7.75 41.09
CA VAL A 983 -3.09 -6.64 41.64
C VAL A 983 -2.20 -5.69 42.43
N GLN A 984 -1.30 -6.21 43.25
CA GLN A 984 -0.33 -5.41 43.98
C GLN A 984 0.56 -4.63 43.01
N TYR A 985 1.13 -5.28 41.99
CA TYR A 985 1.97 -4.61 41.00
C TYR A 985 1.22 -3.45 40.33
N LEU A 986 -0.02 -3.68 39.89
CA LEU A 986 -0.84 -2.66 39.24
C LEU A 986 -1.19 -1.49 40.19
N LYS A 987 -1.50 -1.75 41.46
CA LYS A 987 -1.79 -0.69 42.46
C LYS A 987 -0.64 0.31 42.63
N TYR A 988 0.61 -0.12 42.46
CA TYR A 988 1.78 0.74 42.62
C TYR A 988 2.34 1.29 41.31
N THR A 989 2.03 0.68 40.17
CA THR A 989 2.73 0.98 38.91
C THR A 989 1.82 1.33 37.74
N ALA A 990 0.55 0.90 37.74
CA ALA A 990 -0.34 1.11 36.60
C ALA A 990 -0.76 2.59 36.51
N PRO A 991 -0.47 3.29 35.39
CA PRO A 991 -0.77 4.72 35.28
C PRO A 991 -2.24 5.07 35.50
N GLY A 992 -3.16 4.24 34.99
CA GLY A 992 -4.61 4.39 35.15
C GLY A 992 -5.13 4.25 36.58
N PHE A 993 -4.31 3.79 37.52
CA PHE A 993 -4.60 3.75 38.96
C PHE A 993 -3.80 4.78 39.74
N VAL A 994 -2.48 4.86 39.48
CA VAL A 994 -1.55 5.70 40.23
C VAL A 994 -1.81 7.19 40.00
N TYR A 995 -2.10 7.58 38.76
CA TYR A 995 -2.25 8.99 38.37
C TYR A 995 -3.70 9.41 38.09
N SER A 996 -4.66 8.47 38.21
CA SER A 996 -6.09 8.74 38.00
C SER A 996 -6.81 8.99 39.33
N VAL A 997 -7.89 9.79 39.28
CA VAL A 997 -8.85 9.87 40.39
C VAL A 997 -9.59 8.53 40.44
N GLY A 998 -9.58 7.84 41.58
CA GLY A 998 -10.19 6.50 41.71
C GLY A 998 -11.73 6.47 41.53
N LEU A 999 -12.33 5.29 41.64
CA LEU A 999 -13.79 5.15 41.52
C LEU A 999 -14.51 5.90 42.66
N SER A 1000 -15.64 6.55 42.38
CA SER A 1000 -16.37 7.29 43.42
C SER A 1000 -17.07 6.36 44.42
N PRO A 1001 -17.27 6.77 45.69
CA PRO A 1001 -18.00 5.96 46.67
C PRO A 1001 -19.42 5.52 46.25
N PRO A 1002 -20.28 6.37 45.67
CA PRO A 1002 -21.58 5.92 45.17
C PRO A 1002 -21.47 4.86 44.07
N ASN A 1003 -20.52 4.99 43.14
CA ASN A 1003 -20.32 3.98 42.10
C ASN A 1003 -19.81 2.66 42.71
N CYS A 1004 -18.93 2.73 43.71
CA CYS A 1004 -18.49 1.53 44.41
C CYS A 1004 -19.66 0.82 45.11
N ALA A 1005 -20.49 1.59 45.80
CA ALA A 1005 -21.65 1.08 46.52
C ALA A 1005 -22.72 0.52 45.59
N ALA A 1006 -22.99 1.18 44.45
CA ALA A 1006 -23.90 0.68 43.44
C ALA A 1006 -23.42 -0.67 42.88
N ALA A 1007 -22.15 -0.76 42.46
CA ALA A 1007 -21.58 -2.01 41.95
C ALA A 1007 -21.60 -3.13 43.00
N LEU A 1008 -21.24 -2.82 44.25
CA LEU A 1008 -21.26 -3.78 45.36
C LEU A 1008 -22.67 -4.23 45.73
N ALA A 1009 -23.66 -3.34 45.68
CA ALA A 1009 -25.06 -3.68 45.89
C ALA A 1009 -25.58 -4.58 44.76
N SER A 1010 -25.30 -4.24 43.50
CA SER A 1010 -25.63 -5.07 42.34
C SER A 1010 -25.02 -6.47 42.44
N LEU A 1011 -23.76 -6.56 42.87
CA LEU A 1011 -23.09 -7.83 43.12
C LEU A 1011 -23.80 -8.67 44.19
N ARG A 1012 -24.18 -8.04 45.31
CA ARG A 1012 -24.91 -8.70 46.40
C ARG A 1012 -26.32 -9.12 45.99
N ILE A 1013 -27.00 -8.34 45.16
CA ILE A 1013 -28.31 -8.70 44.59
C ILE A 1013 -28.13 -9.89 43.67
N LEU A 1014 -27.16 -9.86 42.76
CA LEU A 1014 -26.89 -10.96 41.84
C LEU A 1014 -26.61 -12.29 42.57
N GLN A 1015 -25.87 -12.22 43.69
CA GLN A 1015 -25.63 -13.39 44.56
C GLN A 1015 -26.90 -13.90 45.25
N LYS A 1016 -27.87 -13.02 45.57
CA LYS A 1016 -29.13 -13.38 46.22
C LYS A 1016 -30.22 -13.80 45.23
N GLU A 1017 -30.19 -13.26 44.03
CA GLU A 1017 -31.21 -13.38 42.97
C GLU A 1017 -30.59 -13.92 41.65
N PRO A 1018 -29.97 -15.11 41.66
CA PRO A 1018 -29.35 -15.69 40.46
C PRO A 1018 -30.38 -15.98 39.35
N GLU A 1019 -31.67 -16.05 39.66
CA GLU A 1019 -32.73 -16.20 38.67
C GLU A 1019 -32.80 -15.05 37.66
N ARG A 1020 -32.22 -13.88 37.96
CA ARG A 1020 -32.07 -12.79 36.99
C ARG A 1020 -31.17 -13.22 35.81
N VAL A 1021 -30.12 -13.97 36.10
CA VAL A 1021 -29.20 -14.55 35.09
C VAL A 1021 -29.94 -15.58 34.25
N ALA A 1022 -30.67 -16.49 34.89
CA ALA A 1022 -31.47 -17.48 34.19
C ALA A 1022 -32.50 -16.83 33.25
N ARG A 1023 -33.11 -15.71 33.68
CA ARG A 1023 -34.08 -14.96 32.89
C ARG A 1023 -33.46 -14.27 31.68
N VAL A 1024 -32.33 -13.56 31.82
CA VAL A 1024 -31.67 -12.94 30.66
C VAL A 1024 -31.20 -14.00 29.66
N GLN A 1025 -30.71 -15.16 30.12
CA GLN A 1025 -30.36 -16.28 29.25
C GLN A 1025 -31.58 -16.88 28.53
N ALA A 1026 -32.71 -17.03 29.23
CA ALA A 1026 -33.96 -17.50 28.62
C ALA A 1026 -34.46 -16.53 27.56
N ASN A 1027 -34.47 -15.23 27.86
CA ASN A 1027 -34.86 -14.17 26.93
C ASN A 1027 -33.94 -14.14 25.69
N SER A 1028 -32.63 -14.26 25.88
CA SER A 1028 -31.64 -14.27 24.80
C SER A 1028 -31.84 -15.45 23.85
N LYS A 1029 -32.07 -16.64 24.41
CA LYS A 1029 -32.38 -17.86 23.65
C LYS A 1029 -33.71 -17.73 22.91
N LEU A 1030 -34.73 -17.15 23.54
CA LEU A 1030 -36.03 -16.92 22.90
C LEU A 1030 -35.90 -15.97 21.71
N PHE A 1031 -35.24 -14.82 21.91
CA PHE A 1031 -35.01 -13.84 20.84
C PHE A 1031 -34.28 -14.47 19.66
N LEU A 1032 -33.14 -15.13 19.91
CA LEU A 1032 -32.35 -15.77 18.86
C LEU A 1032 -33.14 -16.87 18.12
N LYS A 1033 -33.89 -17.70 18.86
CA LYS A 1033 -34.74 -18.75 18.27
C LYS A 1033 -35.78 -18.16 17.34
N LEU A 1034 -36.48 -17.11 17.78
CA LEU A 1034 -37.52 -16.47 16.97
C LEU A 1034 -36.92 -15.75 15.76
N ALA A 1035 -35.80 -15.04 15.93
CA ALA A 1035 -35.11 -14.36 14.84
C ALA A 1035 -34.69 -15.34 13.73
N LYS A 1036 -34.08 -16.47 14.11
CA LYS A 1036 -33.74 -17.56 13.17
C LYS A 1036 -34.99 -18.17 12.52
N ALA A 1037 -36.07 -18.37 13.28
CA ALA A 1037 -37.34 -18.88 12.74
C ALA A 1037 -38.00 -17.93 11.72
N ARG A 1038 -37.66 -16.63 11.74
CA ARG A 1038 -38.13 -15.62 10.78
C ARG A 1038 -37.11 -15.30 9.67
N GLY A 1039 -36.05 -16.09 9.53
CA GLY A 1039 -35.05 -15.93 8.46
C GLY A 1039 -34.12 -14.72 8.64
N LEU A 1040 -34.02 -14.16 9.85
CA LEU A 1040 -33.13 -13.03 10.11
C LEU A 1040 -31.68 -13.50 10.24
N ASN A 1041 -30.76 -12.83 9.54
CA ASN A 1041 -29.33 -13.13 9.59
C ASN A 1041 -28.71 -12.68 10.93
N THR A 1042 -28.56 -13.63 11.85
CA THR A 1042 -28.03 -13.40 13.21
C THR A 1042 -26.52 -13.58 13.35
N GLY A 1043 -25.79 -13.74 12.24
CA GLY A 1043 -24.35 -14.00 12.26
C GLY A 1043 -23.96 -15.22 13.11
N PHE A 1044 -22.90 -15.08 13.91
CA PHE A 1044 -22.39 -16.14 14.79
C PHE A 1044 -23.13 -16.27 16.13
N SER A 1045 -24.14 -15.44 16.39
CA SER A 1045 -24.80 -15.35 17.70
C SER A 1045 -25.21 -16.71 18.27
N ASN A 1046 -24.81 -16.93 19.53
CA ASN A 1046 -24.92 -18.22 20.20
C ASN A 1046 -25.64 -18.13 21.56
N GLY A 1047 -26.76 -17.41 21.60
CA GLY A 1047 -27.66 -17.38 22.77
C GLY A 1047 -27.16 -16.53 23.94
N THR A 1048 -26.27 -15.58 23.66
CA THR A 1048 -25.80 -14.56 24.60
C THR A 1048 -26.75 -13.35 24.58
N PRO A 1049 -26.66 -12.41 25.54
CA PRO A 1049 -27.51 -11.20 25.54
C PRO A 1049 -27.14 -10.16 24.48
N VAL A 1050 -26.31 -10.54 23.50
CA VAL A 1050 -25.96 -9.72 22.34
C VAL A 1050 -26.39 -10.50 21.10
N VAL A 1051 -27.34 -9.97 20.34
CA VAL A 1051 -27.79 -10.57 19.08
C VAL A 1051 -27.66 -9.54 17.96
N PRO A 1052 -26.68 -9.67 17.05
CA PRO A 1052 -26.60 -8.84 15.86
C PRO A 1052 -27.60 -9.29 14.80
N LEU A 1053 -28.04 -8.35 13.97
CA LEU A 1053 -28.67 -8.63 12.67
C LEU A 1053 -27.81 -8.01 11.56
N ILE A 1054 -27.23 -8.84 10.70
CA ILE A 1054 -26.32 -8.40 9.63
C ILE A 1054 -27.13 -7.87 8.44
N MET A 1055 -26.86 -6.63 8.04
CA MET A 1055 -27.67 -5.86 7.09
C MET A 1055 -27.01 -5.69 5.72
N GLY A 1056 -25.71 -5.98 5.59
CA GLY A 1056 -24.99 -5.95 4.30
C GLY A 1056 -24.57 -4.56 3.79
N ASN A 1057 -25.15 -3.47 4.34
CA ASN A 1057 -24.73 -2.09 4.08
C ASN A 1057 -25.25 -1.15 5.19
N SER A 1058 -24.61 0.01 5.34
CA SER A 1058 -24.88 1.02 6.36
C SER A 1058 -26.27 1.63 6.19
N LEU A 1059 -26.71 1.86 4.94
CA LEU A 1059 -27.98 2.50 4.64
C LEU A 1059 -29.19 1.66 5.09
N ASN A 1060 -29.14 0.35 4.85
CA ASN A 1060 -30.18 -0.60 5.28
C ASN A 1060 -30.26 -0.70 6.81
N ALA A 1061 -29.11 -0.72 7.49
CA ALA A 1061 -29.08 -0.70 8.95
C ALA A 1061 -29.71 0.60 9.50
N LEU A 1062 -29.37 1.75 8.94
CA LEU A 1062 -29.93 3.05 9.34
C LEU A 1062 -31.45 3.13 9.08
N ARG A 1063 -31.91 2.71 7.89
CA ARG A 1063 -33.33 2.68 7.52
C ARG A 1063 -34.14 1.74 8.41
N LEU A 1064 -33.62 0.53 8.69
CA LEU A 1064 -34.32 -0.43 9.55
C LEU A 1064 -34.39 0.06 10.99
N SER A 1065 -33.30 0.60 11.55
CA SER A 1065 -33.31 1.22 12.89
C SER A 1065 -34.38 2.32 12.98
N ARG A 1066 -34.47 3.18 11.97
CA ARG A 1066 -35.48 4.24 11.93
C ARG A 1066 -36.90 3.70 11.83
N ALA A 1067 -37.14 2.73 10.95
CA ALA A 1067 -38.47 2.12 10.80
C ALA A 1067 -38.92 1.38 12.08
N LEU A 1068 -37.99 0.78 12.81
CA LEU A 1068 -38.26 0.17 14.11
C LEU A 1068 -38.58 1.23 15.17
N TYR A 1069 -37.86 2.36 15.17
CA TYR A 1069 -38.15 3.48 16.07
C TYR A 1069 -39.58 3.99 15.90
N GLU A 1070 -40.03 4.13 14.65
CA GLU A 1070 -41.40 4.55 14.31
C GLU A 1070 -42.47 3.53 14.77
N ASP A 1071 -42.09 2.25 14.89
CA ASP A 1071 -42.95 1.17 15.41
C ASP A 1071 -42.81 0.99 16.94
N GLY A 1072 -42.13 1.90 17.65
CA GLY A 1072 -41.99 1.85 19.10
C GLY A 1072 -40.80 1.04 19.60
N ILE A 1073 -39.81 0.73 18.76
CA ILE A 1073 -38.65 -0.13 19.07
C ILE A 1073 -37.35 0.66 18.90
N ASN A 1074 -36.59 0.83 19.98
CA ASN A 1074 -35.30 1.50 19.98
C ASN A 1074 -34.13 0.50 19.87
N VAL A 1075 -33.53 0.43 18.68
CA VAL A 1075 -32.28 -0.31 18.42
C VAL A 1075 -31.33 0.54 17.58
N GLN A 1076 -30.07 0.64 18.01
CA GLN A 1076 -29.08 1.49 17.34
C GLN A 1076 -28.32 0.74 16.23
N PRO A 1077 -28.06 1.38 15.08
CA PRO A 1077 -27.28 0.78 14.01
C PRO A 1077 -25.77 0.90 14.28
N ILE A 1078 -25.02 -0.05 13.76
CA ILE A 1078 -23.56 -0.04 13.71
C ILE A 1078 -23.16 0.06 12.23
N LEU A 1079 -22.54 1.17 11.87
CA LEU A 1079 -22.32 1.62 10.49
C LEU A 1079 -20.83 1.70 10.16
N TYR A 1080 -20.47 1.80 8.88
CA TYR A 1080 -19.12 2.14 8.45
C TYR A 1080 -18.70 3.54 8.98
N PRO A 1081 -17.45 3.73 9.45
CA PRO A 1081 -16.33 2.79 9.47
C PRO A 1081 -16.22 1.93 10.74
N ALA A 1082 -17.21 1.96 11.65
CA ALA A 1082 -17.14 1.17 12.89
C ALA A 1082 -17.15 -0.35 12.62
N VAL A 1083 -17.78 -0.75 11.51
CA VAL A 1083 -17.66 -2.08 10.90
C VAL A 1083 -17.48 -1.92 9.38
N GLU A 1084 -16.97 -2.93 8.68
CA GLU A 1084 -16.91 -2.92 7.21
C GLU A 1084 -18.32 -2.69 6.62
N GLU A 1085 -18.42 -2.02 5.48
CA GLU A 1085 -19.72 -1.65 4.89
C GLU A 1085 -20.64 -2.87 4.74
N LYS A 1086 -20.09 -4.00 4.24
CA LYS A 1086 -20.79 -5.29 4.09
C LYS A 1086 -21.16 -5.98 5.40
N ALA A 1087 -20.61 -5.53 6.51
CA ALA A 1087 -20.80 -6.11 7.84
C ALA A 1087 -21.62 -5.19 8.77
N SER A 1088 -22.20 -4.10 8.23
CA SER A 1088 -23.14 -3.20 8.92
C SER A 1088 -24.31 -3.97 9.52
N ARG A 1089 -24.74 -3.59 10.72
CA ARG A 1089 -25.66 -4.41 11.53
C ARG A 1089 -26.49 -3.59 12.51
N LEU A 1090 -27.62 -4.14 12.95
CA LEU A 1090 -28.29 -3.73 14.19
C LEU A 1090 -27.82 -4.64 15.32
N ARG A 1091 -27.62 -4.12 16.54
CA ARG A 1091 -27.28 -4.95 17.71
C ARG A 1091 -28.36 -4.85 18.77
N PHE A 1092 -28.96 -5.98 19.09
CA PHE A 1092 -29.97 -6.10 20.13
C PHE A 1092 -29.31 -6.55 21.43
N PHE A 1093 -29.43 -5.74 22.47
CA PHE A 1093 -28.97 -6.05 23.82
C PHE A 1093 -30.16 -6.52 24.67
N ILE A 1094 -30.14 -7.78 25.07
CA ILE A 1094 -31.26 -8.42 25.78
C ILE A 1094 -31.06 -8.28 27.29
N THR A 1095 -32.03 -7.69 27.99
CA THR A 1095 -32.09 -7.67 29.46
C THR A 1095 -33.03 -8.76 30.04
N SER A 1096 -32.81 -9.12 31.30
CA SER A 1096 -33.73 -9.94 32.10
C SER A 1096 -35.11 -9.30 32.26
N MET A 1097 -35.23 -8.00 32.02
CA MET A 1097 -36.49 -7.27 32.18
C MET A 1097 -37.42 -7.38 30.96
N HIS A 1098 -36.91 -7.82 29.79
CA HIS A 1098 -37.76 -8.01 28.61
C HIS A 1098 -38.80 -9.10 28.84
N THR A 1099 -40.04 -8.85 28.42
CA THR A 1099 -41.10 -9.87 28.40
C THR A 1099 -41.09 -10.66 27.10
N ASN A 1100 -41.70 -11.85 27.11
CA ASN A 1100 -41.82 -12.67 25.90
C ASN A 1100 -42.59 -11.94 24.80
N GLU A 1101 -43.62 -11.18 25.17
CA GLU A 1101 -44.44 -10.39 24.23
C GLU A 1101 -43.61 -9.29 23.57
N GLN A 1102 -42.72 -8.61 24.31
CA GLN A 1102 -41.81 -7.61 23.73
C GLN A 1102 -40.83 -8.23 22.74
N ILE A 1103 -40.30 -9.42 23.06
CA ILE A 1103 -39.38 -10.17 22.21
C ILE A 1103 -40.08 -10.60 20.91
N GLU A 1104 -41.25 -11.25 21.02
CA GLU A 1104 -42.04 -11.69 19.86
C GLU A 1104 -42.44 -10.51 18.97
N LEU A 1105 -42.97 -9.44 19.56
CA LEU A 1105 -43.35 -8.23 18.83
C LEU A 1105 -42.15 -7.62 18.08
N THR A 1106 -40.99 -7.54 18.73
CA THR A 1106 -39.79 -6.95 18.13
C THR A 1106 -39.32 -7.77 16.95
N VAL A 1107 -39.14 -9.07 17.12
CA VAL A 1107 -38.65 -9.95 16.04
C VAL A 1107 -39.60 -9.94 14.84
N ASP A 1108 -40.90 -10.02 15.10
CA ASP A 1108 -41.92 -10.02 14.04
C ASP A 1108 -41.95 -8.69 13.28
N THR A 1109 -41.83 -7.58 14.01
CA THR A 1109 -41.76 -6.24 13.44
C THR A 1109 -40.48 -6.04 12.62
N THR A 1110 -39.34 -6.52 13.12
CA THR A 1110 -38.07 -6.47 12.41
C THR A 1110 -38.12 -7.26 11.10
N ALA A 1111 -38.63 -8.49 11.11
CA ALA A 1111 -38.78 -9.28 9.88
C ALA A 1111 -39.72 -8.59 8.87
N ARG A 1112 -40.86 -8.07 9.34
CA ARG A 1112 -41.81 -7.35 8.47
C ARG A 1112 -41.20 -6.10 7.85
N ARG A 1113 -40.49 -5.27 8.64
CA ARG A 1113 -39.85 -4.04 8.14
C ARG A 1113 -38.67 -4.34 7.23
N LEU A 1114 -37.89 -5.37 7.53
CA LEU A 1114 -36.80 -5.80 6.67
C LEU A 1114 -37.31 -6.24 5.30
N GLN A 1115 -38.42 -6.99 5.24
CA GLN A 1115 -39.04 -7.39 3.98
C GLN A 1115 -39.43 -6.19 3.10
N GLN A 1116 -39.82 -5.07 3.71
CA GLN A 1116 -40.20 -3.85 2.99
C GLN A 1116 -38.98 -3.07 2.48
N ILE A 1117 -37.88 -3.10 3.24
CA ILE A 1117 -36.65 -2.37 2.92
C ILE A 1117 -35.82 -3.14 1.89
N ASP A 1118 -35.72 -4.45 2.05
CA ASP A 1118 -34.98 -5.34 1.16
C ASP A 1118 -35.65 -6.73 1.11
N PRO A 1119 -36.51 -6.97 0.09
CA PRO A 1119 -37.19 -8.25 -0.08
C PRO A 1119 -36.25 -9.44 -0.31
N SER A 1120 -35.00 -9.20 -0.72
CA SER A 1120 -34.02 -10.26 -0.98
C SER A 1120 -33.43 -10.85 0.29
N CYS A 1121 -33.55 -10.17 1.43
CA CYS A 1121 -32.90 -10.56 2.70
C CYS A 1121 -33.61 -11.69 3.49
N LEU A 1122 -34.81 -12.13 3.10
CA LEU A 1122 -35.60 -13.14 3.86
C LEU A 1122 -35.73 -14.50 3.15
N ASN A 1123 -35.13 -14.68 1.97
CA ASN A 1123 -35.22 -15.90 1.15
C ASN A 1123 -33.93 -16.73 1.13
N THR A 1124 -33.31 -16.94 2.31
CA THR A 1124 -32.24 -17.93 2.52
C THR A 1124 -32.45 -18.71 3.80
#